data_AF-A0A522GLY0-F1
#
_entry.id   AF-A0A522GLY0-F1
#
_cell.length_a   1.000
_cell.length_b   1.000
_cell.length_c   1.000
_cell.angle_alpha   90.00
_cell.angle_beta   90.00
_cell.angle_gamma   90.00
#
_symmetry.space_group_name_H-M   'P 1'
#
loop_
_entity.id
_entity.type
_entity.pdbx_description
1 polymer ?
#
loop_
_entity_poly.entity_id
_entity_poly.type
_entity_poly.pdbx_seq_one_letter_code
_entity_poly.pdbx_strand_id
1 'polypeptide(L)'
;MSDVIEAGAAGGVCESLIGDGRRFAVPAGLLGAGSGKADLAAAVSKARKDPGFAEEAASEIPFESLVAGFSSIRSRAGELLAGLVKSGERVAVFGDYDVDGISSCAVMTAGLAAARLGAEAVFGIWRHQGLDLAAEAASVLPIVPERSDGYGISKNWIRRFEAGGLRQIVCCDNGTNALAAMTAAVSSGVRCVVLDHHPASVESAAFWNGAPAGFAISNPWMEGGIGDFVRSWPGEVEVCAATVAFATVLEVLDRLGGRQNADFIARLGVLAGVASVTDVMPLRAGNRTMVRNALWALDDGKAPSGLVAIRDAVFAKRGVEVKAAGAPASLWDCALDASFFGYQIGPRLNACGRMGEAETALKLIGASDGCADEFAAGVDALNAQRREIETVCVENAARVCGSAMERASSGGELDVLELASFAAKRRLGRGFLSGMFGFSSEGEEGGFGRIACAYPGLFVVYVDKELASGVAGLVAARLAETFDCPAIAVGGPSLGHGALWSGSGRCPETSLWRAAGIDVSLAASSAAALCGGGGGGHAAAFGLRLPAASAEADAKLLVGRFAVDMALQLCTKLGEALAAGTVSIEEGEPGVEAVDLALADCSALAAVAKPLVELGPFGRSFQEPSVYVPFGRSRVRQLGSSKSFAIEPEGSEKLKVVGFESRLAGGLENPSVVQALARIEAGEAGLIGKLHGSFYGRGRYGRNHSSWKGPVPEFQIEAIVTKAGE
;
A
#
# COMPACT_ATOMS: atom_id res chain seq x y z
N MET A 1 6.96 -36.15 -11.38
CA MET A 1 8.05 -35.73 -12.30
C MET A 1 7.87 -36.26 -13.73
N SER A 2 7.76 -37.57 -13.99
CA SER A 2 7.44 -38.11 -15.33
C SER A 2 6.13 -37.57 -15.88
N ASP A 3 5.09 -37.51 -15.05
CA ASP A 3 3.73 -37.15 -15.48
C ASP A 3 3.58 -35.65 -15.78
N VAL A 4 4.36 -34.80 -15.10
CA VAL A 4 4.45 -33.34 -15.36
C VAL A 4 5.27 -33.08 -16.63
N ILE A 5 6.31 -33.88 -16.88
CA ILE A 5 7.14 -33.80 -18.09
C ILE A 5 6.36 -34.31 -19.32
N GLU A 6 5.59 -35.39 -19.19
CA GLU A 6 4.72 -35.92 -20.25
C GLU A 6 3.51 -35.01 -20.52
N ALA A 7 2.86 -34.45 -19.49
CA ALA A 7 1.76 -33.48 -19.66
C ALA A 7 2.24 -32.14 -20.24
N GLY A 8 3.44 -31.69 -19.85
CA GLY A 8 4.10 -30.51 -20.41
C GLY A 8 4.45 -30.65 -21.89
N ALA A 9 4.70 -31.88 -22.38
CA ALA A 9 4.88 -32.17 -23.80
C ALA A 9 3.57 -32.20 -24.60
N ALA A 10 2.42 -32.36 -23.93
CA ALA A 10 1.08 -32.50 -24.55
C ALA A 10 0.21 -31.23 -24.52
N GLY A 11 0.68 -30.13 -23.91
CA GLY A 11 -0.03 -28.84 -23.96
C GLY A 11 -1.17 -28.65 -22.95
N GLY A 12 -1.24 -29.45 -21.87
CA GLY A 12 -2.27 -29.34 -20.81
C GLY A 12 -1.79 -28.67 -19.52
N VAL A 13 -2.74 -28.16 -18.70
CA VAL A 13 -2.49 -27.73 -17.30
C VAL A 13 -2.38 -28.98 -16.44
N CYS A 14 -1.30 -29.10 -15.64
CA CYS A 14 -1.14 -30.20 -14.70
C CYS A 14 -1.62 -29.74 -13.32
N GLU A 15 -2.56 -30.46 -12.70
CA GLU A 15 -2.87 -30.32 -11.27
C GLU A 15 -1.83 -31.13 -10.49
N SER A 16 -0.91 -30.47 -9.78
CA SER A 16 -0.03 -31.14 -8.82
C SER A 16 -0.67 -31.06 -7.44
N LEU A 17 -0.84 -32.20 -6.76
CA LEU A 17 -1.40 -32.28 -5.40
C LEU A 17 -0.24 -32.26 -4.40
N ILE A 18 -0.24 -31.31 -3.46
CA ILE A 18 0.71 -31.25 -2.34
C ILE A 18 0.04 -31.88 -1.11
N GLY A 19 0.84 -32.56 -0.27
CA GLY A 19 0.42 -33.46 0.82
C GLY A 19 -0.50 -32.89 1.93
N ASP A 20 -0.93 -31.64 1.81
CA ASP A 20 -1.92 -30.93 2.64
C ASP A 20 -3.29 -30.75 1.93
N GLY A 21 -3.46 -31.32 0.73
CA GLY A 21 -4.71 -31.27 -0.04
C GLY A 21 -4.85 -30.06 -0.97
N ARG A 22 -3.82 -29.20 -1.05
CA ARG A 22 -3.75 -28.09 -2.02
C ARG A 22 -3.29 -28.58 -3.38
N ARG A 23 -3.78 -27.94 -4.44
CA ARG A 23 -3.46 -28.21 -5.84
C ARG A 23 -2.68 -27.02 -6.43
N PHE A 24 -1.87 -27.21 -7.45
CA PHE A 24 -1.31 -26.09 -8.22
C PHE A 24 -1.59 -26.27 -9.69
N ALA A 25 -1.97 -25.19 -10.37
CA ALA A 25 -2.18 -25.16 -11.81
C ALA A 25 -0.90 -24.65 -12.49
N VAL A 26 -0.12 -25.57 -13.06
CA VAL A 26 1.12 -25.23 -13.79
C VAL A 26 0.80 -25.02 -15.28
N PRO A 27 1.20 -23.89 -15.90
CA PRO A 27 0.97 -23.64 -17.31
C PRO A 27 1.62 -24.68 -18.23
N ALA A 28 0.96 -25.00 -19.33
CA ALA A 28 1.49 -25.88 -20.36
C ALA A 28 2.64 -25.22 -21.15
N GLY A 29 3.81 -25.87 -21.18
CA GLY A 29 4.99 -25.44 -21.94
C GLY A 29 6.11 -24.90 -21.05
N LEU A 30 7.20 -25.67 -20.93
CA LEU A 30 8.38 -25.27 -20.19
C LEU A 30 9.19 -24.25 -20.98
N LEU A 31 9.47 -23.09 -20.38
CA LEU A 31 10.39 -22.12 -20.94
C LEU A 31 11.84 -22.59 -20.74
N GLY A 32 12.64 -22.46 -21.79
CA GLY A 32 14.04 -22.83 -21.80
C GLY A 32 14.97 -21.65 -21.53
N ALA A 33 16.28 -21.91 -21.45
CA ALA A 33 17.30 -20.90 -21.18
C ALA A 33 17.42 -19.77 -22.24
N GLY A 34 16.78 -19.93 -23.41
CA GLY A 34 16.77 -18.92 -24.48
C GLY A 34 15.61 -17.92 -24.40
N SER A 35 14.69 -18.04 -23.44
CA SER A 35 13.51 -17.19 -23.33
C SER A 35 13.88 -15.76 -22.92
N GLY A 36 13.52 -14.79 -23.76
CA GLY A 36 13.73 -13.37 -23.51
C GLY A 36 12.58 -12.70 -22.77
N LYS A 37 12.71 -11.39 -22.51
CA LYS A 37 11.70 -10.58 -21.81
C LYS A 37 10.31 -10.69 -22.44
N ALA A 38 10.23 -10.67 -23.77
CA ALA A 38 8.98 -10.79 -24.51
C ALA A 38 8.30 -12.17 -24.34
N ASP A 39 9.09 -13.25 -24.35
CA ASP A 39 8.57 -14.62 -24.17
C ASP A 39 7.99 -14.79 -22.76
N LEU A 40 8.70 -14.30 -21.75
CA LEU A 40 8.23 -14.30 -20.36
C LEU A 40 6.96 -13.48 -20.22
N ALA A 41 6.93 -12.26 -20.76
CA ALA A 41 5.76 -11.39 -20.69
C ALA A 41 4.52 -12.02 -21.34
N ALA A 42 4.68 -12.65 -22.51
CA ALA A 42 3.61 -13.36 -23.20
C ALA A 42 3.10 -14.57 -22.41
N ALA A 43 4.00 -15.32 -21.78
CA ALA A 43 3.65 -16.46 -20.93
C ALA A 43 2.85 -16.02 -19.69
N VAL A 44 3.31 -14.97 -18.98
CA VAL A 44 2.59 -14.39 -17.83
C VAL A 44 1.21 -13.85 -18.25
N SER A 45 1.17 -13.10 -19.34
CA SER A 45 -0.07 -12.55 -19.91
C SER A 45 -1.09 -13.66 -20.20
N LYS A 46 -0.64 -14.76 -20.81
CA LYS A 46 -1.48 -15.94 -21.07
C LYS A 46 -1.94 -16.62 -19.77
N ALA A 47 -1.05 -16.81 -18.80
CA ALA A 47 -1.36 -17.47 -17.52
C ALA A 47 -2.39 -16.68 -16.72
N ARG A 48 -2.22 -15.36 -16.64
CA ARG A 48 -3.12 -14.44 -15.91
C ARG A 48 -4.39 -14.08 -16.66
N LYS A 49 -4.52 -14.47 -17.94
CA LYS A 49 -5.57 -14.00 -18.86
C LYS A 49 -5.63 -12.47 -18.91
N ASP A 50 -4.46 -11.84 -18.84
CA ASP A 50 -4.29 -10.39 -18.87
C ASP A 50 -3.50 -10.01 -20.13
N PRO A 51 -4.19 -9.72 -21.25
CA PRO A 51 -3.51 -9.33 -22.50
C PRO A 51 -2.71 -8.03 -22.36
N GLY A 52 -3.05 -7.15 -21.41
CA GLY A 52 -2.36 -5.89 -21.18
C GLY A 52 -0.96 -6.08 -20.58
N PHE A 53 -0.73 -7.16 -19.80
CA PHE A 53 0.58 -7.41 -19.18
C PHE A 53 1.73 -7.46 -20.19
N ALA A 54 1.55 -8.21 -21.29
CA ALA A 54 2.59 -8.37 -22.29
C ALA A 54 2.86 -7.07 -23.06
N GLU A 55 1.78 -6.35 -23.40
CA GLU A 55 1.87 -5.05 -24.07
C GLU A 55 2.60 -4.03 -23.19
N GLU A 56 2.25 -3.91 -21.92
CA GLU A 56 2.89 -2.98 -20.98
C GLU A 56 4.32 -3.39 -20.61
N ALA A 57 4.62 -4.68 -20.55
CA ALA A 57 5.99 -5.15 -20.36
C ALA A 57 6.89 -4.79 -21.55
N ALA A 58 6.34 -4.78 -22.76
CA ALA A 58 7.05 -4.43 -24.00
C ALA A 58 7.05 -2.93 -24.31
N SER A 59 5.97 -2.22 -23.97
CA SER A 59 5.73 -0.80 -24.25
C SER A 59 6.19 0.03 -23.05
N GLU A 60 7.43 0.47 -23.10
CA GLU A 60 7.93 1.43 -22.13
C GLU A 60 7.56 2.85 -22.59
N ILE A 61 6.62 3.49 -21.89
CA ILE A 61 6.39 4.93 -22.05
C ILE A 61 7.66 5.64 -21.56
N PRO A 62 8.36 6.41 -22.42
CA PRO A 62 9.50 7.22 -21.97
C PRO A 62 9.03 8.29 -21.00
N PHE A 63 9.85 8.63 -20.00
CA PHE A 63 9.49 9.65 -19.01
C PHE A 63 9.24 11.01 -19.68
N GLU A 64 10.04 11.33 -20.69
CA GLU A 64 9.96 12.57 -21.46
C GLU A 64 8.63 12.65 -22.23
N SER A 65 8.14 11.52 -22.75
CA SER A 65 6.84 11.45 -23.42
C SER A 65 5.70 11.66 -22.41
N LEU A 66 5.81 11.09 -21.21
CA LEU A 66 4.85 11.30 -20.14
C LEU A 66 4.82 12.77 -19.69
N VAL A 67 6.00 13.38 -19.51
CA VAL A 67 6.16 14.81 -19.17
C VAL A 67 5.58 15.71 -20.27
N ALA A 68 5.84 15.40 -21.55
CA ALA A 68 5.28 16.15 -22.67
C ALA A 68 3.75 16.04 -22.72
N GLY A 69 3.20 14.84 -22.48
CA GLY A 69 1.77 14.61 -22.38
C GLY A 69 1.14 15.43 -21.26
N PHE A 70 1.70 15.39 -20.05
CA PHE A 70 1.24 16.21 -18.93
C PHE A 70 1.34 17.72 -19.20
N SER A 71 2.43 18.18 -19.82
CA SER A 71 2.61 19.60 -20.18
C SER A 71 1.56 20.07 -21.19
N SER A 72 1.04 19.18 -22.02
CA SER A 72 0.01 19.48 -23.02
C SER A 72 -1.41 19.61 -22.44
N ILE A 73 -1.62 19.20 -21.19
CA ILE A 73 -2.93 19.28 -20.51
C ILE A 73 -3.38 20.73 -20.44
N ARG A 74 -4.68 20.96 -20.65
CA ARG A 74 -5.33 22.24 -20.43
C ARG A 74 -6.54 22.06 -19.52
N SER A 75 -6.41 22.51 -18.28
CA SER A 75 -7.41 22.46 -17.23
C SER A 75 -7.76 23.85 -16.69
N ARG A 76 -8.94 23.97 -16.09
CA ARG A 76 -9.35 25.17 -15.33
C ARG A 76 -8.46 25.40 -14.11
N ALA A 77 -7.98 24.33 -13.48
CA ALA A 77 -7.04 24.40 -12.36
C ALA A 77 -5.71 25.03 -12.77
N GLY A 78 -5.11 24.58 -13.88
CA GLY A 78 -3.87 25.15 -14.43
C GLY A 78 -4.03 26.61 -14.85
N GLU A 79 -5.18 27.00 -15.41
CA GLU A 79 -5.49 28.40 -15.71
C GLU A 79 -5.54 29.28 -14.46
N LEU A 80 -6.28 28.85 -13.43
CA LEU A 80 -6.36 29.59 -12.17
C LEU A 80 -5.00 29.71 -11.51
N LEU A 81 -4.25 28.61 -11.40
CA LEU A 81 -2.90 28.61 -10.82
C LEU A 81 -1.95 29.55 -11.58
N ALA A 82 -1.98 29.57 -12.91
CA ALA A 82 -1.21 30.53 -13.71
C ALA A 82 -1.60 31.99 -13.40
N GLY A 83 -2.89 32.26 -13.16
CA GLY A 83 -3.38 33.56 -12.69
C GLY A 83 -2.87 33.91 -11.28
N LEU A 84 -2.88 32.95 -10.35
CA LEU A 84 -2.35 33.12 -8.98
C LEU A 84 -0.84 33.40 -8.99
N VAL A 85 -0.08 32.69 -9.83
CA VAL A 85 1.36 32.94 -10.03
C VAL A 85 1.59 34.38 -10.48
N LYS A 86 0.87 34.85 -11.52
CA LYS A 86 0.98 36.23 -12.04
C LYS A 86 0.60 37.30 -11.03
N SER A 87 -0.30 37.01 -10.09
CA SER A 87 -0.71 37.98 -9.06
C SER A 87 0.40 38.31 -8.06
N GLY A 88 1.38 37.40 -7.87
CA GLY A 88 2.42 37.54 -6.84
C GLY A 88 1.91 37.47 -5.40
N GLU A 89 0.60 37.37 -5.16
CA GLU A 89 0.01 37.27 -3.83
C GLU A 89 0.44 35.98 -3.12
N ARG A 90 0.42 36.00 -1.79
CA ARG A 90 0.78 34.83 -0.99
C ARG A 90 -0.22 33.70 -1.19
N VAL A 91 0.29 32.49 -1.43
CA VAL A 91 -0.51 31.28 -1.65
C VAL A 91 -0.16 30.23 -0.61
N ALA A 92 -1.17 29.63 0.02
CA ALA A 92 -1.00 28.49 0.91
C ALA A 92 -1.12 27.18 0.11
N VAL A 93 -0.17 26.26 0.27
CA VAL A 93 -0.21 24.92 -0.29
C VAL A 93 -0.47 23.95 0.87
N PHE A 94 -1.70 23.44 0.95
CA PHE A 94 -2.20 22.67 2.07
C PHE A 94 -2.25 21.17 1.72
N GLY A 95 -1.29 20.40 2.22
CA GLY A 95 -1.18 18.95 1.99
C GLY A 95 -2.01 18.09 2.95
N ASP A 96 -1.77 16.79 2.92
CA ASP A 96 -2.15 15.83 3.96
C ASP A 96 -0.91 15.24 4.66
N TYR A 97 -1.11 14.53 5.77
CA TYR A 97 -0.04 14.03 6.66
C TYR A 97 0.60 12.70 6.23
N ASP A 98 0.15 12.08 5.14
CA ASP A 98 0.76 10.87 4.60
C ASP A 98 1.70 11.19 3.42
N VAL A 99 2.37 10.16 2.89
CA VAL A 99 3.38 10.36 1.85
C VAL A 99 2.83 11.02 0.58
N ASP A 100 1.58 10.73 0.19
CA ASP A 100 1.01 11.34 -1.02
C ASP A 100 0.69 12.82 -0.78
N GLY A 101 0.06 13.15 0.35
CA GLY A 101 -0.16 14.52 0.80
C GLY A 101 1.11 15.35 0.96
N ILE A 102 2.15 14.77 1.56
CA ILE A 102 3.44 15.46 1.75
C ILE A 102 4.15 15.64 0.40
N SER A 103 4.16 14.61 -0.45
CA SER A 103 4.82 14.65 -1.76
C SER A 103 4.13 15.63 -2.70
N SER A 104 2.80 15.61 -2.76
CA SER A 104 2.00 16.54 -3.56
C SER A 104 2.15 17.99 -3.08
N CYS A 105 2.21 18.23 -1.75
CA CYS A 105 2.51 19.53 -1.17
C CYS A 105 3.89 20.03 -1.58
N ALA A 106 4.93 19.21 -1.49
CA ALA A 106 6.28 19.56 -1.91
C ALA A 106 6.37 19.84 -3.43
N VAL A 107 5.75 19.00 -4.26
CA VAL A 107 5.70 19.17 -5.72
C VAL A 107 5.05 20.50 -6.10
N MET A 108 3.88 20.79 -5.53
CA MET A 108 3.16 22.03 -5.83
C MET A 108 3.90 23.25 -5.29
N THR A 109 4.50 23.17 -4.10
CA THR A 109 5.31 24.25 -3.51
C THR A 109 6.50 24.60 -4.40
N ALA A 110 7.29 23.59 -4.78
CA ALA A 110 8.43 23.76 -5.67
C ALA A 110 8.00 24.27 -7.06
N GLY A 111 6.90 23.73 -7.61
CA GLY A 111 6.35 24.12 -8.91
C GLY A 111 5.88 25.57 -8.97
N LEU A 112 5.13 26.03 -7.96
CA LEU A 112 4.71 27.43 -7.86
C LEU A 112 5.88 28.37 -7.64
N ALA A 113 6.87 27.96 -6.82
CA ALA A 113 8.11 28.70 -6.67
C ALA A 113 8.86 28.82 -8.01
N ALA A 114 8.96 27.72 -8.76
CA ALA A 114 9.62 27.69 -10.06
C ALA A 114 8.88 28.55 -11.10
N ALA A 115 7.55 28.59 -11.04
CA ALA A 115 6.73 29.43 -11.90
C ALA A 115 6.93 30.94 -11.62
N ARG A 116 7.33 31.31 -10.40
CA ARG A 116 7.60 32.71 -9.99
C ARG A 116 9.06 33.12 -10.18
N LEU A 117 10.00 32.24 -9.85
CA LEU A 117 11.43 32.55 -9.74
C LEU A 117 12.27 31.92 -10.87
N GLY A 118 11.71 30.95 -11.60
CA GLY A 118 12.40 30.12 -12.58
C GLY A 118 12.87 28.78 -12.01
N ALA A 119 12.70 27.70 -12.79
CA ALA A 119 13.03 26.34 -12.36
C ALA A 119 14.51 26.15 -11.99
N GLU A 120 15.43 26.77 -12.74
CA GLU A 120 16.87 26.74 -12.45
C GLU A 120 17.20 27.33 -11.08
N ALA A 121 16.63 28.50 -10.78
CA ALA A 121 16.87 29.19 -9.51
C ALA A 121 16.32 28.39 -8.33
N VAL A 122 15.10 27.86 -8.45
CA VAL A 122 14.48 27.04 -7.40
C VAL A 122 15.24 25.74 -7.20
N PHE A 123 15.70 25.09 -8.27
CA PHE A 123 16.50 23.88 -8.16
C PHE A 123 17.80 24.11 -7.40
N GLY A 124 18.52 25.21 -7.71
CA GLY A 124 19.73 25.60 -6.99
C GLY A 124 19.47 25.95 -5.52
N ILE A 125 18.42 26.74 -5.23
CA ILE A 125 18.05 27.09 -3.84
C ILE A 125 17.69 25.83 -3.06
N TRP A 126 16.85 24.95 -3.60
CA TRP A 126 16.45 23.73 -2.94
C TRP A 126 17.66 22.86 -2.61
N ARG A 127 18.56 22.61 -3.56
CA ARG A 127 19.76 21.79 -3.32
C ARG A 127 20.70 22.36 -2.27
N HIS A 128 20.90 23.66 -2.23
CA HIS A 128 21.93 24.27 -1.38
C HIS A 128 21.41 24.83 -0.06
N GLN A 129 20.14 25.23 -0.01
CA GLN A 129 19.57 25.98 1.12
C GLN A 129 18.20 25.43 1.58
N GLY A 130 17.57 24.57 0.78
CA GLY A 130 16.32 23.91 1.12
C GLY A 130 15.10 24.53 0.43
N LEU A 131 14.03 23.75 0.32
CA LEU A 131 12.79 24.13 -0.35
C LEU A 131 12.07 25.27 0.39
N ASP A 132 12.17 25.31 1.72
CA ASP A 132 11.51 26.35 2.54
C ASP A 132 11.95 27.76 2.14
N LEU A 133 13.24 27.95 1.86
CA LEU A 133 13.77 29.23 1.41
C LEU A 133 13.27 29.60 0.00
N ALA A 134 13.17 28.62 -0.91
CA ALA A 134 12.60 28.86 -2.24
C ALA A 134 11.11 29.21 -2.16
N ALA A 135 10.37 28.54 -1.28
CA ALA A 135 8.95 28.79 -1.03
C ALA A 135 8.74 30.21 -0.46
N GLU A 136 9.53 30.60 0.56
CA GLU A 136 9.47 31.94 1.15
C GLU A 136 9.77 33.02 0.12
N ALA A 137 10.86 32.90 -0.64
CA ALA A 137 11.24 33.83 -1.70
C ALA A 137 10.16 33.97 -2.78
N ALA A 138 9.41 32.90 -3.02
CA ALA A 138 8.30 32.88 -3.95
C ALA A 138 6.95 33.26 -3.33
N SER A 139 6.86 33.64 -2.05
CA SER A 139 5.59 33.87 -1.34
C SER A 139 4.62 32.67 -1.40
N VAL A 140 5.16 31.46 -1.27
CA VAL A 140 4.43 30.20 -1.16
C VAL A 140 4.58 29.70 0.27
N LEU A 141 3.47 29.33 0.91
CA LEU A 141 3.43 28.82 2.29
C LEU A 141 2.98 27.36 2.28
N PRO A 142 3.89 26.38 2.35
CA PRO A 142 3.51 24.99 2.52
C PRO A 142 2.96 24.74 3.93
N ILE A 143 1.90 23.95 4.04
CA ILE A 143 1.24 23.60 5.29
C ILE A 143 0.85 22.13 5.21
N VAL A 144 1.37 21.33 6.15
CA VAL A 144 0.94 19.95 6.38
C VAL A 144 0.17 19.93 7.70
N PRO A 145 -1.11 19.54 7.73
CA PRO A 145 -1.88 19.49 8.97
C PRO A 145 -1.36 18.38 9.88
N GLU A 146 -1.53 18.56 11.19
CA GLU A 146 -1.32 17.46 12.11
C GLU A 146 -2.51 16.50 12.08
N ARG A 147 -2.27 15.22 12.39
CA ARG A 147 -3.35 14.21 12.48
C ARG A 147 -4.43 14.61 13.49
N SER A 148 -4.06 15.40 14.50
CA SER A 148 -4.97 15.94 15.52
C SER A 148 -5.93 17.02 14.98
N ASP A 149 -5.58 17.73 13.91
CA ASP A 149 -6.49 18.65 13.20
C ASP A 149 -7.58 17.90 12.41
N GLY A 150 -7.43 16.58 12.24
CA GLY A 150 -8.29 15.74 11.40
C GLY A 150 -7.83 15.68 9.95
N TYR A 151 -8.48 14.83 9.16
CA TYR A 151 -8.14 14.65 7.75
C TYR A 151 -8.71 15.79 6.90
N GLY A 152 -7.84 16.37 6.05
CA GLY A 152 -8.19 17.31 5.00
C GLY A 152 -8.64 18.71 5.44
N ILE A 153 -8.86 19.57 4.44
CA ILE A 153 -9.29 20.95 4.66
C ILE A 153 -10.66 21.03 5.34
N SER A 154 -10.77 21.89 6.36
CA SER A 154 -11.99 22.07 7.16
C SER A 154 -12.45 23.52 7.19
N LYS A 155 -13.71 23.75 7.59
CA LYS A 155 -14.22 25.12 7.85
C LYS A 155 -13.39 25.88 8.90
N ASN A 156 -12.74 25.17 9.82
CA ASN A 156 -11.85 25.80 10.79
C ASN A 156 -10.55 26.25 10.15
N TRP A 157 -9.98 25.46 9.23
CA TRP A 157 -8.82 25.86 8.45
C TRP A 157 -9.12 27.10 7.59
N ILE A 158 -10.27 27.14 6.90
CA ILE A 158 -10.67 28.33 6.13
C ILE A 158 -10.71 29.58 7.01
N ARG A 159 -11.26 29.49 8.23
CA ARG A 159 -11.27 30.59 9.20
C ARG A 159 -9.87 30.99 9.66
N ARG A 160 -8.97 30.03 9.88
CA ARG A 160 -7.56 30.29 10.22
C ARG A 160 -6.85 31.04 9.09
N PHE A 161 -7.06 30.62 7.85
CA PHE A 161 -6.47 31.28 6.68
C PHE A 161 -6.98 32.70 6.50
N GLU A 162 -8.29 32.91 6.63
CA GLU A 162 -8.88 34.25 6.60
C GLU A 162 -8.29 35.15 7.70
N ALA A 163 -8.20 34.66 8.94
CA ALA A 163 -7.62 35.42 10.05
C ALA A 163 -6.14 35.76 9.81
N GLY A 164 -5.41 34.90 9.11
CA GLY A 164 -4.03 35.13 8.67
C GLY A 164 -3.88 35.96 7.40
N GLY A 165 -4.98 36.45 6.81
CA GLY A 165 -4.96 37.25 5.58
C GLY A 165 -4.69 36.44 4.29
N LEU A 166 -4.74 35.11 4.35
CA LEU A 166 -4.55 34.22 3.19
C LEU A 166 -5.85 34.07 2.40
N ARG A 167 -5.82 34.46 1.13
CA ARG A 167 -6.99 34.44 0.22
C ARG A 167 -6.82 33.50 -0.97
N GLN A 168 -5.72 32.75 -1.02
CA GLN A 168 -5.40 31.78 -2.08
C GLN A 168 -4.90 30.49 -1.45
N ILE A 169 -5.58 29.39 -1.72
CA ILE A 169 -5.24 28.07 -1.18
C ILE A 169 -5.18 27.07 -2.33
N VAL A 170 -4.17 26.22 -2.31
CA VAL A 170 -4.08 25.01 -3.12
C VAL A 170 -4.12 23.82 -2.17
N CYS A 171 -5.16 23.00 -2.24
CA CYS A 171 -5.25 21.76 -1.45
C CYS A 171 -4.60 20.63 -2.25
N CYS A 172 -3.77 19.83 -1.60
CA CYS A 172 -3.06 18.71 -2.20
C CYS A 172 -3.41 17.43 -1.42
N ASP A 173 -3.90 16.42 -2.14
CA ASP A 173 -4.39 15.14 -1.59
C ASP A 173 -5.56 15.26 -0.59
N ASN A 174 -6.28 16.37 -0.70
CA ASN A 174 -7.51 16.56 0.04
C ASN A 174 -8.37 17.63 -0.64
N GLY A 175 -9.65 17.67 -0.27
CA GLY A 175 -10.55 18.76 -0.63
C GLY A 175 -11.65 18.38 -1.61
N THR A 176 -11.56 17.25 -2.33
CA THR A 176 -12.60 16.82 -3.29
C THR A 176 -13.98 16.78 -2.63
N ASN A 177 -14.08 16.14 -1.47
CA ASN A 177 -15.34 15.97 -0.73
C ASN A 177 -15.53 16.98 0.42
N ALA A 178 -14.71 18.03 0.49
CA ALA A 178 -14.73 19.01 1.58
C ALA A 178 -15.75 20.15 1.37
N LEU A 179 -16.99 19.81 0.98
CA LEU A 179 -18.04 20.78 0.60
C LEU A 179 -18.30 21.86 1.64
N ALA A 180 -18.29 21.51 2.93
CA ALA A 180 -18.48 22.48 4.01
C ALA A 180 -17.32 23.50 4.10
N ALA A 181 -16.10 23.08 3.81
CA ALA A 181 -14.94 23.97 3.72
C ALA A 181 -15.01 24.84 2.46
N MET A 182 -15.31 24.24 1.30
CA MET A 182 -15.42 24.98 0.03
C MET A 182 -16.52 26.03 0.09
N THR A 183 -17.68 25.71 0.66
CA THR A 183 -18.79 26.67 0.84
C THR A 183 -18.39 27.83 1.76
N ALA A 184 -17.65 27.53 2.84
CA ALA A 184 -17.11 28.57 3.72
C ALA A 184 -16.07 29.45 3.01
N ALA A 185 -15.22 28.86 2.18
CA ALA A 185 -14.22 29.58 1.39
C ALA A 185 -14.89 30.54 0.40
N VAL A 186 -15.92 30.08 -0.32
CA VAL A 186 -16.75 30.92 -1.22
C VAL A 186 -17.33 32.10 -0.45
N SER A 187 -17.95 31.84 0.69
CA SER A 187 -18.58 32.89 1.53
C SER A 187 -17.58 33.92 2.04
N SER A 188 -16.31 33.53 2.19
CA SER A 188 -15.24 34.36 2.76
C SER A 188 -14.32 34.94 1.68
N GLY A 189 -14.65 34.76 0.39
CA GLY A 189 -13.83 35.23 -0.72
C GLY A 189 -12.43 34.60 -0.80
N VAL A 190 -12.24 33.44 -0.18
CA VAL A 190 -10.98 32.67 -0.23
C VAL A 190 -11.03 31.77 -1.46
N ARG A 191 -10.08 31.93 -2.39
CA ARG A 191 -9.98 31.11 -3.60
C ARG A 191 -9.32 29.77 -3.28
N CYS A 192 -9.83 28.70 -3.88
CA CYS A 192 -9.33 27.34 -3.65
C CYS A 192 -9.14 26.58 -4.97
N VAL A 193 -7.93 26.05 -5.18
CA VAL A 193 -7.66 25.02 -6.19
C VAL A 193 -7.45 23.69 -5.46
N VAL A 194 -8.11 22.62 -5.88
CA VAL A 194 -7.97 21.29 -5.29
C VAL A 194 -7.23 20.38 -6.27
N LEU A 195 -6.21 19.68 -5.79
CA LEU A 195 -5.45 18.67 -6.51
C LEU A 195 -5.54 17.39 -5.71
N ASP A 196 -6.36 16.47 -6.19
CA ASP A 196 -6.79 15.32 -5.39
C ASP A 196 -7.15 14.17 -6.32
N HIS A 197 -7.20 12.96 -5.79
CA HIS A 197 -7.43 11.73 -6.53
C HIS A 197 -8.55 10.87 -5.93
N HIS A 198 -9.13 11.28 -4.82
CA HIS A 198 -10.28 10.61 -4.25
C HIS A 198 -11.51 10.70 -5.15
N PRO A 199 -12.35 9.65 -5.25
CA PRO A 199 -13.62 9.73 -5.94
C PRO A 199 -14.51 10.83 -5.34
N ALA A 200 -15.10 11.65 -6.21
CA ALA A 200 -16.04 12.69 -5.79
C ALA A 200 -17.41 12.07 -5.44
N SER A 201 -18.00 12.50 -4.32
CA SER A 201 -19.41 12.24 -4.04
C SER A 201 -20.30 12.91 -5.09
N VAL A 202 -21.56 12.48 -5.22
CA VAL A 202 -22.52 13.07 -6.17
C VAL A 202 -22.66 14.58 -5.94
N GLU A 203 -22.76 15.00 -4.69
CA GLU A 203 -22.87 16.42 -4.31
C GLU A 203 -21.58 17.17 -4.61
N SER A 204 -20.43 16.54 -4.40
CA SER A 204 -19.11 17.14 -4.66
C SER A 204 -18.86 17.31 -6.15
N ALA A 205 -19.19 16.31 -6.96
CA ALA A 205 -19.15 16.40 -8.41
C ALA A 205 -20.05 17.54 -8.93
N ALA A 206 -21.27 17.67 -8.40
CA ALA A 206 -22.17 18.76 -8.77
C ALA A 206 -21.60 20.15 -8.41
N PHE A 207 -20.99 20.30 -7.22
CA PHE A 207 -20.31 21.54 -6.83
C PHE A 207 -19.17 21.88 -7.77
N TRP A 208 -18.29 20.91 -8.08
CA TRP A 208 -17.11 21.15 -8.91
C TRP A 208 -17.45 21.43 -10.36
N ASN A 209 -18.46 20.76 -10.92
CA ASN A 209 -18.98 21.05 -12.26
C ASN A 209 -19.55 22.48 -12.37
N GLY A 210 -20.19 22.96 -11.28
CA GLY A 210 -20.72 24.32 -11.17
C GLY A 210 -19.79 25.31 -10.45
N ALA A 211 -18.50 25.01 -10.31
CA ALA A 211 -17.62 25.72 -9.38
C ALA A 211 -17.59 27.25 -9.66
N PRO A 212 -17.70 28.12 -8.63
CA PRO A 212 -17.61 29.56 -8.78
C PRO A 212 -16.25 30.05 -9.32
N ALA A 213 -16.19 31.28 -9.82
CA ALA A 213 -14.93 31.90 -10.21
C ALA A 213 -13.92 31.88 -9.05
N GLY A 214 -12.66 31.54 -9.33
CA GLY A 214 -11.62 31.37 -8.31
C GLY A 214 -11.60 29.99 -7.62
N PHE A 215 -12.46 29.06 -8.06
CA PHE A 215 -12.45 27.67 -7.64
C PHE A 215 -12.24 26.73 -8.82
N ALA A 216 -11.41 25.71 -8.63
CA ALA A 216 -11.22 24.61 -9.58
C ALA A 216 -10.71 23.35 -8.88
N ILE A 217 -10.90 22.22 -9.55
CA ILE A 217 -10.34 20.93 -9.15
C ILE A 217 -9.56 20.33 -10.32
N SER A 218 -8.43 19.70 -10.02
CA SER A 218 -7.72 18.75 -10.87
C SER A 218 -7.83 17.39 -10.19
N ASN A 219 -8.60 16.48 -10.78
CA ASN A 219 -8.84 15.15 -10.21
C ASN A 219 -9.15 14.16 -11.36
N PRO A 220 -8.53 12.96 -11.37
CA PRO A 220 -8.71 11.95 -12.41
C PRO A 220 -10.16 11.47 -12.57
N TRP A 221 -10.99 11.57 -11.53
CA TRP A 221 -12.42 11.21 -11.56
C TRP A 221 -13.32 12.29 -12.16
N MET A 222 -12.77 13.48 -12.43
CA MET A 222 -13.50 14.59 -13.04
C MET A 222 -13.31 14.61 -14.56
N GLU A 223 -14.25 15.21 -15.28
CA GLU A 223 -14.13 15.46 -16.72
C GLU A 223 -13.13 16.58 -17.00
N GLY A 224 -12.39 16.46 -18.11
CA GLY A 224 -11.42 17.47 -18.52
C GLY A 224 -10.05 17.35 -17.83
N GLY A 225 -9.06 18.02 -18.41
CA GLY A 225 -7.72 18.12 -17.83
C GLY A 225 -7.05 16.77 -17.65
N ILE A 226 -6.60 16.49 -16.42
CA ILE A 226 -5.91 15.24 -16.08
C ILE A 226 -6.81 14.00 -16.19
N GLY A 227 -8.13 14.14 -15.95
CA GLY A 227 -9.05 13.01 -16.03
C GLY A 227 -9.11 12.43 -17.43
N ASP A 228 -9.24 13.28 -18.45
CA ASP A 228 -9.27 12.83 -19.85
C ASP A 228 -7.90 12.27 -20.28
N PHE A 229 -6.81 12.86 -19.79
CA PHE A 229 -5.46 12.39 -20.09
C PHE A 229 -5.20 10.99 -19.51
N VAL A 230 -5.48 10.76 -18.23
CA VAL A 230 -5.26 9.45 -17.61
C VAL A 230 -6.25 8.41 -18.15
N ARG A 231 -7.50 8.80 -18.46
CA ARG A 231 -8.48 7.91 -19.12
C ARG A 231 -8.08 7.46 -20.52
N SER A 232 -7.10 8.12 -21.15
CA SER A 232 -6.53 7.66 -22.42
C SER A 232 -5.54 6.49 -22.27
N TRP A 233 -5.09 6.19 -21.04
CA TRP A 233 -4.16 5.09 -20.79
C TRP A 233 -4.89 3.72 -20.77
N PRO A 234 -4.23 2.65 -21.25
CA PRO A 234 -4.77 1.30 -21.16
C PRO A 234 -4.67 0.76 -19.71
N GLY A 235 -5.72 0.08 -19.24
CA GLY A 235 -5.73 -0.63 -17.96
C GLY A 235 -5.79 0.28 -16.73
N GLU A 236 -7.00 0.66 -16.31
CA GLU A 236 -7.36 1.39 -15.07
C GLU A 236 -6.61 2.71 -14.74
N VAL A 237 -7.39 3.74 -14.40
CA VAL A 237 -7.03 5.16 -14.57
C VAL A 237 -6.78 5.89 -13.24
N GLU A 238 -6.31 5.16 -12.25
CA GLU A 238 -6.01 5.67 -10.90
C GLU A 238 -4.59 6.24 -10.84
N VAL A 239 -4.44 7.47 -10.37
CA VAL A 239 -3.13 8.10 -10.07
C VAL A 239 -3.19 8.73 -8.68
N CYS A 240 -2.06 8.84 -8.00
CA CYS A 240 -1.96 9.52 -6.70
C CYS A 240 -2.00 11.05 -6.87
N ALA A 241 -2.34 11.79 -5.81
CA ALA A 241 -2.41 13.24 -5.80
C ALA A 241 -1.06 13.91 -6.13
N ALA A 242 0.08 13.30 -5.79
CA ALA A 242 1.39 13.81 -6.19
C ALA A 242 1.62 13.74 -7.69
N THR A 243 1.08 12.72 -8.38
CA THR A 243 1.06 12.68 -9.85
C THR A 243 0.13 13.75 -10.42
N VAL A 244 -1.03 13.99 -9.79
CA VAL A 244 -1.93 15.08 -10.16
C VAL A 244 -1.24 16.44 -10.02
N ALA A 245 -0.55 16.67 -8.90
CA ALA A 245 0.22 17.88 -8.65
C ALA A 245 1.34 18.04 -9.67
N PHE A 246 2.10 16.98 -9.96
CA PHE A 246 3.19 17.00 -10.95
C PHE A 246 2.69 17.38 -12.33
N ALA A 247 1.62 16.74 -12.82
CA ALA A 247 1.02 17.07 -14.10
C ALA A 247 0.51 18.52 -14.15
N THR A 248 -0.13 18.97 -13.06
CA THR A 248 -0.64 20.35 -12.97
C THR A 248 0.50 21.38 -12.95
N VAL A 249 1.62 21.10 -12.27
CA VAL A 249 2.82 21.95 -12.30
C VAL A 249 3.38 22.06 -13.70
N LEU A 250 3.50 20.93 -14.42
CA LEU A 250 3.97 20.92 -15.81
C LEU A 250 3.09 21.77 -16.73
N GLU A 251 1.76 21.62 -16.61
CA GLU A 251 0.80 22.47 -17.32
C GLU A 251 1.01 23.97 -17.00
N VAL A 252 1.17 24.33 -15.71
CA VAL A 252 1.33 25.74 -15.29
C VAL A 252 2.63 26.33 -15.82
N LEU A 253 3.74 25.58 -15.74
CA LEU A 253 5.03 26.02 -16.26
C LEU A 253 4.98 26.24 -17.79
N ASP A 254 4.34 25.32 -18.52
CA ASP A 254 4.14 25.44 -19.96
C ASP A 254 3.28 26.67 -20.33
N ARG A 255 2.14 26.88 -19.65
CA ARG A 255 1.27 28.05 -19.85
C ARG A 255 1.97 29.40 -19.65
N LEU A 256 2.95 29.44 -18.76
CA LEU A 256 3.70 30.65 -18.43
C LEU A 256 4.97 30.81 -19.29
N GLY A 257 5.27 29.85 -20.19
CA GLY A 257 6.49 29.86 -20.99
C GLY A 257 7.76 29.69 -20.15
N GLY A 258 7.65 29.06 -18.96
CA GLY A 258 8.77 28.83 -18.06
C GLY A 258 9.79 27.88 -18.66
N ARG A 259 11.09 28.21 -18.55
CA ARG A 259 12.17 27.28 -18.94
C ARG A 259 12.14 26.07 -18.01
N GLN A 260 11.97 24.89 -18.58
CA GLN A 260 12.06 23.64 -17.84
C GLN A 260 13.55 23.31 -17.58
N ASN A 261 13.91 23.07 -16.33
CA ASN A 261 15.16 22.40 -15.98
C ASN A 261 14.83 20.90 -15.86
N ALA A 262 15.53 20.05 -16.64
CA ALA A 262 15.22 18.62 -16.70
C ALA A 262 15.45 17.90 -15.36
N ASP A 263 16.51 18.24 -14.63
CA ASP A 263 16.81 17.65 -13.31
C ASP A 263 15.78 18.07 -12.25
N PHE A 264 15.27 19.29 -12.33
CA PHE A 264 14.18 19.79 -11.50
C PHE A 264 12.90 19.01 -11.77
N ILE A 265 12.51 18.84 -13.04
CA ILE A 265 11.33 18.07 -13.42
C ILE A 265 11.47 16.60 -13.00
N ALA A 266 12.64 15.99 -13.22
CA ALA A 266 12.93 14.65 -12.75
C ALA A 266 12.81 14.54 -11.22
N ARG A 267 13.35 15.52 -10.47
CA ARG A 267 13.23 15.58 -9.00
C ARG A 267 11.78 15.64 -8.52
N LEU A 268 10.92 16.42 -9.18
CA LEU A 268 9.49 16.44 -8.87
C LEU A 268 8.83 15.09 -9.22
N GLY A 269 9.22 14.50 -10.36
CA GLY A 269 8.73 13.19 -10.78
C GLY A 269 9.09 12.06 -9.81
N VAL A 270 10.25 12.13 -9.13
CA VAL A 270 10.62 11.18 -8.08
C VAL A 270 9.59 11.17 -6.95
N LEU A 271 9.15 12.34 -6.50
CA LEU A 271 8.16 12.45 -5.42
C LEU A 271 6.82 11.82 -5.82
N ALA A 272 6.37 12.06 -7.05
CA ALA A 272 5.18 11.42 -7.58
C ALA A 272 5.35 9.88 -7.70
N GLY A 273 6.51 9.39 -8.15
CA GLY A 273 6.78 7.94 -8.22
C GLY A 273 6.85 7.26 -6.85
N VAL A 274 7.42 7.92 -5.84
CA VAL A 274 7.40 7.43 -4.44
C VAL A 274 5.95 7.35 -3.94
N ALA A 275 5.19 8.44 -4.13
CA ALA A 275 3.79 8.52 -3.73
C ALA A 275 2.92 7.44 -4.40
N SER A 276 3.09 7.18 -5.70
CA SER A 276 2.36 6.12 -6.41
C SER A 276 2.48 4.75 -5.73
N VAL A 277 3.66 4.42 -5.18
CA VAL A 277 3.84 3.15 -4.47
C VAL A 277 3.28 3.22 -3.05
N THR A 278 3.52 4.32 -2.33
CA THR A 278 3.13 4.42 -0.91
C THR A 278 1.64 4.61 -0.72
N ASP A 279 0.96 5.12 -1.72
CA ASP A 279 -0.50 5.21 -1.78
C ASP A 279 -1.13 4.02 -2.55
N VAL A 280 -0.31 3.01 -2.86
CA VAL A 280 -0.76 1.73 -3.40
C VAL A 280 -1.57 1.91 -4.70
N MET A 281 -1.10 2.76 -5.61
CA MET A 281 -1.69 2.92 -6.94
C MET A 281 -1.39 1.70 -7.84
N PRO A 282 -2.25 1.39 -8.81
CA PRO A 282 -1.94 0.41 -9.85
C PRO A 282 -0.64 0.78 -10.56
N LEU A 283 0.36 -0.12 -10.55
CA LEU A 283 1.63 0.07 -11.26
C LEU A 283 1.51 -0.33 -12.73
N ARG A 284 0.60 0.36 -13.42
CA ARG A 284 0.29 0.22 -14.85
C ARG A 284 0.64 1.51 -15.58
N ALA A 285 0.82 1.43 -16.90
CA ALA A 285 0.98 2.59 -17.78
C ALA A 285 1.90 3.72 -17.24
N GLY A 286 1.36 4.93 -17.05
CA GLY A 286 2.10 6.10 -16.58
C GLY A 286 2.63 5.97 -15.15
N ASN A 287 1.88 5.35 -14.22
CA ASN A 287 2.37 5.11 -12.85
C ASN A 287 3.62 4.24 -12.85
N ARG A 288 3.63 3.16 -13.65
CA ARG A 288 4.79 2.27 -13.77
C ARG A 288 6.02 3.02 -14.28
N THR A 289 5.82 3.95 -15.22
CA THR A 289 6.87 4.83 -15.74
C THR A 289 7.39 5.79 -14.67
N MET A 290 6.51 6.43 -13.90
CA MET A 290 6.89 7.31 -12.77
C MET A 290 7.73 6.56 -11.74
N VAL A 291 7.29 5.37 -11.34
CA VAL A 291 8.00 4.53 -10.35
C VAL A 291 9.37 4.09 -10.86
N ARG A 292 9.48 3.64 -12.11
CA ARG A 292 10.77 3.25 -12.70
C ARG A 292 11.78 4.40 -12.69
N ASN A 293 11.36 5.59 -13.10
CA ASN A 293 12.23 6.76 -13.10
C ASN A 293 12.60 7.20 -11.68
N ALA A 294 11.68 7.10 -10.73
CA ALA A 294 11.96 7.37 -9.33
C ALA A 294 13.01 6.39 -8.76
N LEU A 295 12.94 5.11 -9.11
CA LEU A 295 13.92 4.09 -8.70
C LEU A 295 15.30 4.42 -9.25
N TRP A 296 15.40 4.72 -10.54
CA TRP A 296 16.67 5.08 -11.18
C TRP A 296 17.28 6.33 -10.59
N ALA A 297 16.49 7.39 -10.41
CA ALA A 297 16.98 8.64 -9.83
C ALA A 297 17.38 8.49 -8.36
N LEU A 298 16.68 7.64 -7.58
CA LEU A 298 17.10 7.33 -6.22
C LEU A 298 18.38 6.51 -6.19
N ASP A 299 18.53 5.52 -7.06
CA ASP A 299 19.74 4.70 -7.16
C ASP A 299 20.96 5.53 -7.59
N ASP A 300 20.77 6.46 -8.54
CA ASP A 300 21.78 7.40 -9.05
C ASP A 300 22.08 8.57 -8.07
N GLY A 301 21.35 8.68 -6.96
CA GLY A 301 21.54 9.77 -5.99
C GLY A 301 21.05 11.14 -6.48
N LYS A 302 20.20 11.18 -7.51
CA LYS A 302 19.61 12.41 -8.09
C LYS A 302 18.25 12.78 -7.47
N ALA A 303 17.64 11.85 -6.74
CA ALA A 303 16.44 12.09 -5.94
C ALA A 303 16.61 13.25 -4.93
N PRO A 304 15.51 13.77 -4.35
CA PRO A 304 15.58 14.69 -3.21
C PRO A 304 16.56 14.21 -2.14
N SER A 305 17.39 15.11 -1.65
CA SER A 305 18.61 14.76 -0.88
C SER A 305 18.27 14.03 0.41
N GLY A 306 17.15 14.37 1.07
CA GLY A 306 16.65 13.61 2.22
C GLY A 306 16.24 12.17 1.91
N LEU A 307 15.73 11.87 0.71
CA LEU A 307 15.41 10.50 0.29
C LEU A 307 16.70 9.70 0.00
N VAL A 308 17.70 10.36 -0.58
CA VAL A 308 19.04 9.78 -0.79
C VAL A 308 19.69 9.44 0.55
N ALA A 309 19.58 10.31 1.56
CA ALA A 309 20.07 10.05 2.91
C ALA A 309 19.37 8.85 3.57
N ILE A 310 18.05 8.67 3.39
CA ILE A 310 17.35 7.44 3.83
C ILE A 310 17.91 6.20 3.12
N ARG A 311 18.12 6.28 1.79
CA ARG A 311 18.72 5.19 1.01
C ARG A 311 20.08 4.80 1.58
N ASP A 312 20.96 5.78 1.78
CA ASP A 312 22.33 5.56 2.24
C ASP A 312 22.36 4.98 3.65
N ALA A 313 21.49 5.47 4.56
CA ALA A 313 21.35 4.90 5.89
C ALA A 313 20.87 3.43 5.86
N VAL A 314 19.94 3.09 4.95
CA VAL A 314 19.48 1.69 4.77
C VAL A 314 20.57 0.82 4.14
N PHE A 315 21.30 1.33 3.16
CA PHE A 315 22.39 0.62 2.48
C PHE A 315 23.53 0.33 3.44
N ALA A 316 23.95 1.32 4.24
CA ALA A 316 24.95 1.15 5.28
C ALA A 316 24.55 0.08 6.30
N LYS A 317 23.30 0.09 6.77
CA LYS A 317 22.77 -0.94 7.70
C LYS A 317 22.76 -2.35 7.09
N ARG A 318 22.67 -2.46 5.77
CA ARG A 318 22.63 -3.73 5.03
C ARG A 318 23.96 -4.15 4.40
N GLY A 319 25.03 -3.37 4.62
CA GLY A 319 26.33 -3.60 3.97
C GLY A 319 26.28 -3.51 2.44
N VAL A 320 25.34 -2.75 1.87
CA VAL A 320 25.23 -2.55 0.42
C VAL A 320 26.13 -1.39 0.02
N GLU A 321 27.09 -1.65 -0.86
CA GLU A 321 27.92 -0.58 -1.41
C GLU A 321 27.10 0.30 -2.38
N VAL A 322 27.22 1.62 -2.20
CA VAL A 322 26.67 2.59 -3.14
C VAL A 322 27.57 2.60 -4.38
N LYS A 323 27.00 2.28 -5.55
CA LYS A 323 27.73 2.34 -6.83
C LYS A 323 28.14 3.79 -7.13
N ALA A 324 29.20 3.96 -7.93
CA ALA A 324 29.57 5.27 -8.45
C ALA A 324 28.42 5.88 -9.28
N ALA A 325 28.31 7.20 -9.27
CA ALA A 325 27.24 7.94 -9.95
C ALA A 325 27.11 7.54 -11.43
N GLY A 326 25.87 7.34 -11.86
CA GLY A 326 25.47 6.85 -13.18
C GLY A 326 24.11 6.16 -13.10
N ALA A 327 23.16 6.60 -13.94
CA ALA A 327 21.85 5.97 -14.01
C ALA A 327 21.99 4.47 -14.36
N PRO A 328 21.19 3.58 -13.74
CA PRO A 328 21.20 2.16 -14.09
C PRO A 328 20.92 1.97 -15.58
N ALA A 329 21.67 1.08 -16.23
CA ALA A 329 21.41 0.74 -17.64
C ALA A 329 20.12 -0.08 -17.82
N SER A 330 19.65 -0.72 -16.75
CA SER A 330 18.42 -1.51 -16.70
C SER A 330 17.93 -1.65 -15.25
N LEU A 331 16.73 -2.21 -15.06
CA LEU A 331 16.24 -2.59 -13.72
C LEU A 331 17.10 -3.68 -13.05
N TRP A 332 17.79 -4.52 -13.85
CA TRP A 332 18.74 -5.50 -13.32
C TRP A 332 19.92 -4.83 -12.60
N ASP A 333 20.39 -3.70 -13.14
CA ASP A 333 21.53 -2.96 -12.61
C ASP A 333 21.16 -2.07 -11.42
N CYS A 334 19.87 -1.77 -11.26
CA CYS A 334 19.35 -0.92 -10.20
C CYS A 334 19.41 -1.65 -8.84
N ALA A 335 20.00 -1.05 -7.80
CA ALA A 335 20.08 -1.68 -6.49
C ALA A 335 18.72 -1.79 -5.79
N LEU A 336 17.74 -1.00 -6.24
CA LEU A 336 16.43 -0.78 -5.62
C LEU A 336 15.29 -1.41 -6.43
N ASP A 337 14.16 -1.65 -5.77
CA ASP A 337 12.87 -1.98 -6.39
C ASP A 337 11.73 -1.20 -5.70
N ALA A 338 10.51 -1.31 -6.22
CA ALA A 338 9.35 -0.60 -5.67
C ALA A 338 9.09 -0.93 -4.19
N SER A 339 9.51 -2.10 -3.71
CA SER A 339 9.40 -2.47 -2.29
C SER A 339 10.23 -1.53 -1.40
N PHE A 340 11.31 -0.94 -1.92
CA PHE A 340 12.07 0.07 -1.19
C PHE A 340 11.20 1.29 -0.84
N PHE A 341 10.34 1.73 -1.76
CA PHE A 341 9.39 2.80 -1.48
C PHE A 341 8.32 2.34 -0.49
N GLY A 342 7.70 1.19 -0.71
CA GLY A 342 6.61 0.68 0.14
C GLY A 342 7.02 0.27 1.56
N TYR A 343 8.25 -0.20 1.76
CA TYR A 343 8.70 -0.77 3.04
C TYR A 343 9.86 -0.01 3.72
N GLN A 344 10.59 0.85 3.00
CA GLN A 344 11.65 1.66 3.58
C GLN A 344 11.28 3.14 3.66
N ILE A 345 10.96 3.79 2.54
CA ILE A 345 10.66 5.23 2.51
C ILE A 345 9.27 5.53 3.10
N GLY A 346 8.23 4.89 2.56
CA GLY A 346 6.84 5.12 2.95
C GLY A 346 6.59 5.02 4.46
N PRO A 347 7.02 3.93 5.12
CA PRO A 347 6.79 3.76 6.56
C PRO A 347 7.55 4.78 7.42
N ARG A 348 8.67 5.33 6.92
CA ARG A 348 9.45 6.38 7.60
C ARG A 348 8.76 7.73 7.54
N LEU A 349 8.37 8.16 6.34
CA LEU A 349 7.65 9.42 6.16
C LEU A 349 6.30 9.39 6.88
N ASN A 350 5.52 8.31 6.73
CA ASN A 350 4.25 8.14 7.43
C ASN A 350 4.39 8.06 8.96
N ALA A 351 5.56 7.69 9.49
CA ALA A 351 5.76 7.69 10.94
C ALA A 351 5.69 9.12 11.51
N CYS A 352 6.12 10.12 10.76
CA CYS A 352 6.12 11.53 11.19
C CYS A 352 4.69 11.99 11.52
N GLY A 353 3.74 11.83 10.59
CA GLY A 353 2.32 12.15 10.83
C GLY A 353 1.62 11.25 11.85
N ARG A 354 2.15 10.04 12.11
CA ARG A 354 1.61 9.14 13.16
C ARG A 354 2.09 9.53 14.56
N MET A 355 3.29 10.10 14.65
CA MET A 355 3.91 10.57 15.90
C MET A 355 3.59 12.03 16.21
N GLY A 356 2.83 12.73 15.36
CA GLY A 356 2.40 14.12 15.59
C GLY A 356 3.44 15.18 15.20
N GLU A 357 4.32 14.83 14.26
CA GLU A 357 5.33 15.73 13.70
C GLU A 357 5.28 15.66 12.16
N ALA A 358 4.11 15.87 11.55
CA ALA A 358 3.92 15.66 10.11
C ALA A 358 4.85 16.55 9.26
N GLU A 359 5.13 17.76 9.72
CA GLU A 359 6.03 18.73 9.07
C GLU A 359 7.47 18.18 8.90
N THR A 360 7.93 17.28 9.78
CA THR A 360 9.29 16.71 9.72
C THR A 360 9.53 15.92 8.43
N ALA A 361 8.51 15.25 7.90
CA ALA A 361 8.62 14.54 6.63
C ALA A 361 8.70 15.51 5.43
N LEU A 362 7.98 16.64 5.47
CA LEU A 362 8.11 17.67 4.45
C LEU A 362 9.50 18.32 4.48
N LYS A 363 10.03 18.61 5.68
CA LYS A 363 11.38 19.15 5.87
C LYS A 363 12.46 18.21 5.34
N LEU A 364 12.31 16.90 5.53
CA LEU A 364 13.20 15.92 4.92
C LEU A 364 13.18 15.99 3.38
N ILE A 365 11.99 16.02 2.76
CA ILE A 365 11.86 16.11 1.30
C ILE A 365 12.44 17.44 0.79
N GLY A 366 12.20 18.52 1.52
CA GLY A 366 12.70 19.86 1.25
C GLY A 366 14.15 20.11 1.62
N ALA A 367 14.85 19.13 2.21
CA ALA A 367 16.19 19.32 2.75
C ALA A 367 17.21 19.68 1.67
N SER A 368 18.18 20.51 2.04
CA SER A 368 19.38 20.74 1.24
C SER A 368 20.36 19.58 1.38
N ASP A 369 21.35 19.54 0.50
CA ASP A 369 22.44 18.55 0.58
C ASP A 369 23.20 18.62 1.91
N GLY A 370 23.29 19.82 2.52
CA GLY A 370 24.06 20.04 3.74
C GLY A 370 23.38 19.59 5.04
N CYS A 371 22.06 19.34 5.03
CA CYS A 371 21.30 18.93 6.21
C CYS A 371 20.44 17.67 6.01
N ALA A 372 20.54 17.03 4.85
CA ALA A 372 19.74 15.84 4.50
C ALA A 372 19.90 14.69 5.51
N ASP A 373 21.13 14.41 5.96
CA ASP A 373 21.42 13.35 6.92
C ASP A 373 20.80 13.60 8.30
N GLU A 374 20.79 14.86 8.75
CA GLU A 374 20.19 15.25 10.03
C GLU A 374 18.68 15.02 10.03
N PHE A 375 18.00 15.48 8.97
CA PHE A 375 16.56 15.22 8.82
C PHE A 375 16.27 13.72 8.65
N ALA A 376 17.11 12.98 7.93
CA ALA A 376 16.92 11.54 7.75
C ALA A 376 17.04 10.80 9.08
N ALA A 377 17.99 11.17 9.93
CA ALA A 377 18.14 10.64 11.28
C ALA A 377 16.92 10.93 12.16
N GLY A 378 16.37 12.15 12.09
CA GLY A 378 15.14 12.52 12.80
C GLY A 378 13.94 11.66 12.39
N VAL A 379 13.74 11.48 11.09
CA VAL A 379 12.68 10.60 10.55
C VAL A 379 12.91 9.13 10.92
N ASP A 380 14.17 8.66 10.93
CA ASP A 380 14.53 7.31 11.37
C ASP A 380 14.16 7.08 12.84
N ALA A 381 14.38 8.07 13.70
CA ALA A 381 14.04 8.01 15.12
C ALA A 381 12.52 7.93 15.33
N LEU A 382 11.74 8.76 14.64
CA LEU A 382 10.27 8.72 14.69
C LEU A 382 9.72 7.37 14.20
N ASN A 383 10.32 6.80 13.15
CA ASN A 383 9.95 5.48 12.66
C ASN A 383 10.30 4.36 13.66
N ALA A 384 11.43 4.45 14.35
CA ALA A 384 11.81 3.51 15.41
C ALA A 384 10.81 3.57 16.58
N GLN A 385 10.50 4.78 17.06
CA GLN A 385 9.48 5.00 18.10
C GLN A 385 8.12 4.44 17.68
N ARG A 386 7.68 4.71 16.44
CA ARG A 386 6.43 4.17 15.91
C ARG A 386 6.42 2.63 15.94
N ARG A 387 7.51 1.98 15.53
CA ARG A 387 7.62 0.50 15.51
C ARG A 387 7.57 -0.11 16.89
N GLU A 388 8.19 0.53 17.88
CA GLU A 388 8.14 0.10 19.28
C GLU A 388 6.69 0.13 19.80
N ILE A 389 5.99 1.25 19.61
CA ILE A 389 4.58 1.39 19.97
C ILE A 389 3.71 0.36 19.23
N GLU A 390 3.90 0.22 17.92
CA GLU A 390 3.17 -0.74 17.07
C GLU A 390 3.33 -2.17 17.59
N THR A 391 4.56 -2.59 17.90
CA THR A 391 4.86 -3.96 18.38
C THR A 391 4.08 -4.26 19.65
N VAL A 392 4.16 -3.38 20.65
CA VAL A 392 3.45 -3.53 21.93
C VAL A 392 1.93 -3.56 21.72
N CYS A 393 1.40 -2.67 20.88
CA CYS A 393 -0.04 -2.63 20.59
C CYS A 393 -0.53 -3.88 19.84
N VAL A 394 0.22 -4.37 18.86
CA VAL A 394 -0.14 -5.57 18.07
C VAL A 394 -0.10 -6.82 18.94
N GLU A 395 0.93 -7.00 19.78
CA GLU A 395 1.02 -8.15 20.68
C GLU A 395 -0.15 -8.19 21.67
N ASN A 396 -0.48 -7.04 22.26
CA ASN A 396 -1.65 -6.91 23.14
C ASN A 396 -2.95 -7.21 22.40
N ALA A 397 -3.13 -6.63 21.22
CA ALA A 397 -4.34 -6.81 20.42
C ALA A 397 -4.52 -8.27 19.98
N ALA A 398 -3.48 -8.89 19.40
CA ALA A 398 -3.53 -10.27 18.94
C ALA A 398 -3.85 -11.25 20.08
N ARG A 399 -3.31 -11.02 21.27
CA ARG A 399 -3.58 -11.85 22.45
C ARG A 399 -5.04 -11.74 22.91
N VAL A 400 -5.55 -10.52 23.10
CA VAL A 400 -6.92 -10.29 23.58
C VAL A 400 -7.95 -10.75 22.54
N CYS A 401 -7.69 -10.49 21.25
CA CYS A 401 -8.50 -10.96 20.13
C CYS A 401 -8.48 -12.48 19.98
N GLY A 402 -7.32 -13.12 20.14
CA GLY A 402 -7.20 -14.58 20.10
C GLY A 402 -8.09 -15.24 21.15
N SER A 403 -8.07 -14.75 22.39
CA SER A 403 -8.98 -15.26 23.44
C SER A 403 -10.46 -14.97 23.17
N ALA A 404 -10.79 -13.87 22.48
CA ALA A 404 -12.16 -13.64 22.02
C ALA A 404 -12.57 -14.66 20.95
N MET A 405 -11.68 -14.94 19.99
CA MET A 405 -11.91 -15.92 18.92
C MET A 405 -12.14 -17.33 19.48
N GLU A 406 -11.31 -17.78 20.42
CA GLU A 406 -11.45 -19.09 21.07
C GLU A 406 -12.80 -19.26 21.80
N ARG A 407 -13.25 -18.21 22.50
CA ARG A 407 -14.57 -18.22 23.16
C ARG A 407 -15.73 -18.23 22.17
N ALA A 408 -15.60 -17.54 21.04
CA ALA A 408 -16.62 -17.55 19.99
C ALA A 408 -16.74 -18.96 19.37
N SER A 409 -15.62 -19.60 19.04
CA SER A 409 -15.58 -20.97 18.49
C SER A 409 -16.15 -22.03 19.44
N SER A 410 -16.15 -21.76 20.75
CA SER A 410 -16.73 -22.65 21.77
C SER A 410 -18.27 -22.62 21.83
N GLY A 411 -18.92 -21.64 21.18
CA GLY A 411 -20.37 -21.39 21.22
C GLY A 411 -21.21 -22.18 20.22
N GLY A 412 -20.59 -23.07 19.43
CA GLY A 412 -21.20 -23.80 18.32
C GLY A 412 -20.97 -23.09 16.98
N GLU A 413 -20.53 -23.83 15.96
CA GLU A 413 -20.34 -23.33 14.60
C GLU A 413 -21.70 -23.14 13.91
N LEU A 414 -22.10 -21.89 13.69
CA LEU A 414 -23.08 -21.56 12.65
C LEU A 414 -22.29 -21.17 11.40
N ASP A 415 -22.52 -21.90 10.32
CA ASP A 415 -21.96 -21.61 9.00
C ASP A 415 -22.32 -20.17 8.61
N VAL A 416 -21.34 -19.41 8.09
CA VAL A 416 -21.51 -18.06 7.56
C VAL A 416 -22.67 -18.00 6.56
N LEU A 417 -22.92 -19.09 5.83
CA LEU A 417 -24.02 -19.23 4.89
C LEU A 417 -25.39 -19.34 5.55
N GLU A 418 -25.48 -20.08 6.65
CA GLU A 418 -26.71 -20.17 7.43
C GLU A 418 -27.06 -18.81 8.03
N LEU A 419 -26.06 -18.09 8.55
CA LEU A 419 -26.22 -16.74 9.09
C LEU A 419 -26.67 -15.73 8.03
N ALA A 420 -26.05 -15.76 6.84
CA ALA A 420 -26.39 -14.91 5.71
C ALA A 420 -27.83 -15.16 5.20
N SER A 421 -28.22 -16.44 5.06
CA SER A 421 -29.58 -16.83 4.69
C SER A 421 -30.63 -16.40 5.72
N PHE A 422 -30.28 -16.44 7.01
CA PHE A 422 -31.16 -15.99 8.10
C PHE A 422 -31.32 -14.46 8.14
N ALA A 423 -30.22 -13.73 7.90
CA ALA A 423 -30.18 -12.27 7.82
C ALA A 423 -31.01 -11.75 6.63
N ALA A 424 -30.86 -12.35 5.45
CA ALA A 424 -31.64 -12.01 4.25
C ALA A 424 -33.15 -12.19 4.47
N LYS A 425 -33.56 -13.15 5.31
CA LYS A 425 -34.96 -13.38 5.71
C LYS A 425 -35.45 -12.43 6.82
N ARG A 426 -34.62 -11.48 7.27
CA ARG A 426 -34.88 -10.49 8.34
C ARG A 426 -35.36 -11.09 9.68
N ARG A 427 -34.92 -12.31 10.02
CA ARG A 427 -35.36 -13.02 11.24
C ARG A 427 -34.45 -12.85 12.45
N LEU A 428 -33.38 -12.07 12.35
CA LEU A 428 -32.42 -11.88 13.44
C LEU A 428 -32.88 -10.76 14.40
N GLY A 429 -33.18 -11.14 15.64
CA GLY A 429 -33.37 -10.20 16.74
C GLY A 429 -32.06 -9.94 17.50
N ARG A 430 -31.90 -8.74 18.09
CA ARG A 430 -30.69 -8.36 18.86
C ARG A 430 -30.29 -9.35 19.95
N GLY A 431 -31.24 -10.10 20.53
CA GLY A 431 -30.97 -11.10 21.56
C GLY A 431 -30.29 -12.38 21.04
N PHE A 432 -30.58 -12.80 19.81
CA PHE A 432 -30.03 -14.04 19.22
C PHE A 432 -28.52 -13.91 18.95
N LEU A 433 -28.09 -12.74 18.47
CA LEU A 433 -26.69 -12.48 18.15
C LEU A 433 -25.82 -12.33 19.41
N SER A 434 -26.38 -11.95 20.56
CA SER A 434 -25.61 -11.77 21.80
C SER A 434 -24.96 -13.05 22.33
N GLY A 435 -25.46 -14.23 21.95
CA GLY A 435 -24.87 -15.53 22.29
C GLY A 435 -23.84 -16.07 21.28
N MET A 436 -23.64 -15.38 20.14
CA MET A 436 -22.80 -15.84 19.04
C MET A 436 -21.40 -15.20 19.00
N PHE A 437 -21.16 -14.13 19.76
CA PHE A 437 -19.87 -13.43 19.75
C PHE A 437 -19.01 -13.80 20.95
N GLY A 438 -17.71 -13.94 20.70
CA GLY A 438 -16.72 -14.05 21.76
C GLY A 438 -16.30 -12.67 22.25
N PHE A 439 -16.38 -12.45 23.56
CA PHE A 439 -15.90 -11.22 24.20
C PHE A 439 -14.69 -11.51 25.07
N SER A 440 -13.68 -10.64 25.02
CA SER A 440 -12.52 -10.63 25.91
C SER A 440 -12.37 -9.25 26.55
N SER A 441 -11.98 -9.20 27.82
CA SER A 441 -11.60 -7.94 28.47
C SER A 441 -10.48 -8.14 29.47
N GLU A 442 -9.56 -7.17 29.52
CA GLU A 442 -8.46 -7.12 30.49
C GLU A 442 -8.27 -5.71 31.05
N GLY A 443 -8.06 -5.59 32.36
CA GLY A 443 -7.89 -4.32 33.07
C GLY A 443 -7.77 -4.54 34.60
N GLU A 444 -7.33 -3.51 35.33
CA GLU A 444 -7.34 -3.52 36.81
C GLU A 444 -8.78 -3.64 37.34
N GLU A 445 -8.96 -4.25 38.52
CA GLU A 445 -10.28 -4.38 39.17
C GLU A 445 -10.98 -3.02 39.26
N GLY A 446 -12.02 -2.83 38.44
CA GLY A 446 -12.84 -1.61 38.41
C GLY A 446 -12.49 -0.59 37.31
N GLY A 447 -11.62 -0.90 36.34
CA GLY A 447 -11.30 0.01 35.23
C GLY A 447 -11.28 -0.62 33.83
N PHE A 448 -11.70 0.15 32.82
CA PHE A 448 -11.59 -0.18 31.39
C PHE A 448 -10.11 -0.27 31.01
N GLY A 449 -9.65 -1.41 30.47
CA GLY A 449 -8.30 -1.56 29.89
C GLY A 449 -8.39 -1.83 28.40
N ARG A 450 -8.62 -3.09 28.04
CA ARG A 450 -8.64 -3.61 26.67
C ARG A 450 -9.84 -4.52 26.47
N ILE A 451 -10.47 -4.44 25.31
CA ILE A 451 -11.66 -5.23 24.95
C ILE A 451 -11.49 -5.76 23.54
N ALA A 452 -11.83 -7.02 23.33
CA ALA A 452 -12.02 -7.58 21.99
C ALA A 452 -13.38 -8.23 21.84
N CYS A 453 -13.96 -8.09 20.66
CA CYS A 453 -15.14 -8.81 20.19
C CYS A 453 -14.78 -9.48 18.86
N ALA A 454 -15.05 -10.77 18.72
CA ALA A 454 -14.72 -11.50 17.51
C ALA A 454 -15.82 -12.48 17.11
N TYR A 455 -15.90 -12.74 15.80
CA TYR A 455 -16.65 -13.86 15.23
C TYR A 455 -15.76 -14.58 14.19
N PRO A 456 -15.54 -15.91 14.34
CA PRO A 456 -14.69 -16.68 13.43
C PRO A 456 -15.13 -16.53 11.97
N GLY A 457 -14.21 -16.12 11.10
CA GLY A 457 -14.47 -15.97 9.66
C GLY A 457 -15.36 -14.78 9.26
N LEU A 458 -15.76 -13.90 10.18
CA LEU A 458 -16.51 -12.67 9.83
C LEU A 458 -15.78 -11.39 10.22
N PHE A 459 -15.33 -11.23 11.47
CA PHE A 459 -14.64 -10.01 11.89
C PHE A 459 -13.92 -10.12 13.23
N VAL A 460 -13.03 -9.15 13.47
CA VAL A 460 -12.47 -8.85 14.80
C VAL A 460 -12.51 -7.36 15.11
N VAL A 461 -12.95 -6.99 16.30
CA VAL A 461 -12.92 -5.62 16.81
C VAL A 461 -12.10 -5.58 18.10
N TYR A 462 -11.06 -4.75 18.10
CA TYR A 462 -10.18 -4.48 19.23
C TYR A 462 -10.38 -3.04 19.69
N VAL A 463 -10.53 -2.84 20.99
CA VAL A 463 -10.65 -1.52 21.62
C VAL A 463 -9.73 -1.44 22.81
N ASP A 464 -8.96 -0.36 22.88
CA ASP A 464 -7.98 -0.15 23.93
C ASP A 464 -7.87 1.35 24.22
N LYS A 465 -8.03 1.73 25.49
CA LYS A 465 -7.94 3.14 25.89
C LYS A 465 -6.54 3.71 25.67
N GLU A 466 -5.51 2.86 25.72
CA GLU A 466 -4.09 3.23 25.62
C GLU A 466 -3.58 3.11 24.19
N LEU A 467 -4.38 2.56 23.27
CA LEU A 467 -4.01 2.47 21.87
C LEU A 467 -3.93 3.86 21.26
N ALA A 468 -2.72 4.27 20.91
CA ALA A 468 -2.48 5.51 20.21
C ALA A 468 -3.20 5.50 18.85
N SER A 469 -4.03 6.52 18.60
CA SER A 469 -4.83 6.64 17.37
C SER A 469 -3.98 6.65 16.09
N GLY A 470 -2.73 7.12 16.17
CA GLY A 470 -1.76 7.09 15.07
C GLY A 470 -1.35 5.69 14.60
N VAL A 471 -1.45 4.66 15.45
CA VAL A 471 -1.07 3.26 15.11
C VAL A 471 -2.27 2.32 14.93
N ALA A 472 -3.50 2.76 15.24
CA ALA A 472 -4.71 1.94 15.15
C ALA A 472 -4.89 1.26 13.77
N GLY A 473 -4.62 1.98 12.67
CA GLY A 473 -4.68 1.39 11.32
C GLY A 473 -3.66 0.28 11.05
N LEU A 474 -2.49 0.33 11.70
CA LEU A 474 -1.46 -0.71 11.58
C LEU A 474 -1.84 -1.94 12.41
N VAL A 475 -2.37 -1.72 13.62
CA VAL A 475 -2.92 -2.79 14.45
C VAL A 475 -4.06 -3.50 13.71
N ALA A 476 -5.02 -2.75 13.14
CA ALA A 476 -6.10 -3.33 12.35
C ALA A 476 -5.58 -4.15 11.16
N ALA A 477 -4.57 -3.66 10.43
CA ALA A 477 -3.98 -4.41 9.31
C ALA A 477 -3.37 -5.75 9.78
N ARG A 478 -2.60 -5.73 10.86
CA ARG A 478 -1.98 -6.95 11.42
C ARG A 478 -3.02 -7.93 11.95
N LEU A 479 -4.09 -7.44 12.57
CA LEU A 479 -5.20 -8.29 13.01
C LEU A 479 -5.92 -8.91 11.80
N ALA A 480 -6.18 -8.15 10.74
CA ALA A 480 -6.81 -8.66 9.53
C ALA A 480 -5.97 -9.76 8.87
N GLU A 481 -4.64 -9.58 8.80
CA GLU A 481 -3.70 -10.59 8.33
C GLU A 481 -3.66 -11.82 9.25
N THR A 482 -3.64 -11.62 10.57
CA THR A 482 -3.51 -12.70 11.55
C THR A 482 -4.74 -13.60 11.61
N PHE A 483 -5.93 -13.03 11.45
CA PHE A 483 -7.21 -13.71 11.61
C PHE A 483 -7.97 -13.93 10.30
N ASP A 484 -7.42 -13.51 9.17
CA ASP A 484 -8.01 -13.60 7.82
C ASP A 484 -9.49 -13.16 7.76
N CYS A 485 -9.81 -12.05 8.44
CA CYS A 485 -11.13 -11.45 8.42
C CYS A 485 -11.06 -9.93 8.58
N PRO A 486 -12.12 -9.18 8.21
CA PRO A 486 -12.24 -7.76 8.52
C PRO A 486 -11.88 -7.42 9.97
N ALA A 487 -10.92 -6.54 10.18
CA ALA A 487 -10.41 -6.18 11.50
C ALA A 487 -10.50 -4.69 11.78
N ILE A 488 -10.81 -4.33 13.03
CA ILE A 488 -10.99 -2.95 13.47
C ILE A 488 -10.24 -2.75 14.78
N ALA A 489 -9.49 -1.66 14.87
CA ALA A 489 -8.82 -1.24 16.09
C ALA A 489 -9.28 0.17 16.46
N VAL A 490 -9.70 0.36 17.71
CA VAL A 490 -10.21 1.66 18.22
C VAL A 490 -9.40 2.07 19.44
N GLY A 491 -8.81 3.26 19.36
CA GLY A 491 -8.04 3.89 20.42
C GLY A 491 -8.87 4.90 21.22
N GLY A 492 -8.60 4.95 22.52
CA GLY A 492 -9.16 5.95 23.41
C GLY A 492 -8.70 7.38 23.09
N PRO A 493 -9.42 8.41 23.57
CA PRO A 493 -8.95 9.78 23.50
C PRO A 493 -7.64 9.91 24.28
N SER A 494 -6.55 10.22 23.59
CA SER A 494 -5.26 10.50 24.22
C SER A 494 -5.35 11.79 25.05
N LEU A 495 -4.61 11.86 26.15
CA LEU A 495 -4.44 13.06 26.97
C LEU A 495 -3.95 14.22 26.08
N GLY A 496 -4.87 15.04 25.56
CA GLY A 496 -4.56 16.22 24.75
C GLY A 496 -5.48 16.48 23.54
N HIS A 497 -6.24 15.50 23.03
CA HIS A 497 -6.94 15.66 21.74
C HIS A 497 -8.39 15.16 21.75
N GLY A 498 -9.31 16.01 22.20
CA GLY A 498 -10.75 15.91 21.90
C GLY A 498 -11.49 14.74 22.57
N ALA A 499 -12.76 14.95 22.89
CA ALA A 499 -13.60 14.00 23.61
C ALA A 499 -14.17 12.87 22.72
N LEU A 500 -13.40 12.30 21.77
CA LEU A 500 -13.88 11.28 20.83
C LEU A 500 -12.89 10.12 20.69
N TRP A 501 -13.41 8.89 20.58
CA TRP A 501 -12.61 7.71 20.22
C TRP A 501 -12.31 7.72 18.73
N SER A 502 -11.13 7.24 18.36
CA SER A 502 -10.70 7.16 16.97
C SER A 502 -10.30 5.73 16.65
N GLY A 503 -10.77 5.21 15.52
CA GLY A 503 -10.46 3.86 15.09
C GLY A 503 -10.19 3.76 13.60
N SER A 504 -9.65 2.62 13.21
CA SER A 504 -9.44 2.29 11.81
C SER A 504 -9.74 0.82 11.58
N GLY A 505 -10.28 0.51 10.40
CA GLY A 505 -10.54 -0.86 9.98
C GLY A 505 -9.80 -1.23 8.70
N ARG A 506 -9.58 -2.52 8.52
CA ARG A 506 -8.91 -3.14 7.38
C ARG A 506 -9.66 -4.41 6.99
N CYS A 507 -9.84 -4.61 5.70
CA CYS A 507 -10.34 -5.85 5.14
C CYS A 507 -9.18 -6.62 4.49
N PRO A 508 -9.03 -7.93 4.73
CA PRO A 508 -8.08 -8.76 4.01
C PRO A 508 -8.37 -8.73 2.50
N GLU A 509 -7.32 -8.85 1.69
CA GLU A 509 -7.43 -8.96 0.22
C GLU A 509 -7.82 -10.38 -0.25
N THR A 510 -8.24 -11.28 0.65
CA THR A 510 -8.63 -12.64 0.29
C THR A 510 -9.85 -12.67 -0.64
N SER A 511 -9.88 -13.68 -1.51
CA SER A 511 -10.74 -13.77 -2.70
C SER A 511 -12.24 -13.63 -2.39
N LEU A 512 -12.71 -14.10 -1.23
CA LEU A 512 -14.13 -14.09 -0.87
C LEU A 512 -14.71 -12.67 -0.71
N TRP A 513 -14.03 -11.80 0.05
CA TRP A 513 -14.55 -10.47 0.42
C TRP A 513 -14.59 -9.51 -0.77
N ARG A 514 -13.57 -9.57 -1.62
CA ARG A 514 -13.47 -8.76 -2.84
C ARG A 514 -14.36 -9.29 -3.95
N ALA A 515 -14.41 -10.61 -4.18
CA ALA A 515 -15.29 -11.21 -5.19
C ALA A 515 -16.78 -10.95 -4.86
N ALA A 516 -17.13 -10.86 -3.57
CA ALA A 516 -18.47 -10.50 -3.14
C ALA A 516 -18.83 -9.01 -3.30
N GLY A 517 -17.91 -8.15 -3.75
CA GLY A 517 -18.16 -6.72 -3.89
C GLY A 517 -18.50 -6.02 -2.55
N ILE A 518 -18.06 -6.60 -1.43
CA ILE A 518 -18.43 -6.13 -0.10
C ILE A 518 -17.58 -4.91 0.28
N ASP A 519 -18.21 -3.74 0.28
CA ASP A 519 -17.62 -2.52 0.84
C ASP A 519 -17.78 -2.47 2.37
N VAL A 520 -16.68 -2.76 3.08
CA VAL A 520 -16.61 -2.72 4.55
C VAL A 520 -16.64 -1.29 5.10
N SER A 521 -16.13 -0.30 4.35
CA SER A 521 -16.20 1.11 4.75
C SER A 521 -17.64 1.59 4.85
N LEU A 522 -18.48 1.24 3.87
CA LEU A 522 -19.90 1.58 3.90
C LEU A 522 -20.60 0.92 5.09
N ALA A 523 -20.28 -0.35 5.35
CA ALA A 523 -20.87 -1.10 6.45
C ALA A 523 -20.52 -0.48 7.80
N ALA A 524 -19.24 -0.15 7.99
CA ALA A 524 -18.73 0.43 9.21
C ALA A 524 -19.18 1.89 9.40
N SER A 525 -19.23 2.70 8.35
CA SER A 525 -19.70 4.09 8.42
C SER A 525 -21.18 4.14 8.83
N SER A 526 -21.99 3.25 8.28
CA SER A 526 -23.40 3.09 8.66
C SER A 526 -23.54 2.66 10.12
N ALA A 527 -22.74 1.69 10.57
CA ALA A 527 -22.74 1.24 11.97
C ALA A 527 -22.26 2.34 12.95
N ALA A 528 -21.25 3.13 12.57
CA ALA A 528 -20.77 4.26 13.36
C ALA A 528 -21.83 5.36 13.48
N ALA A 529 -22.54 5.68 12.39
CA ALA A 529 -23.62 6.67 12.39
C ALA A 529 -24.77 6.28 13.33
N LEU A 530 -25.15 4.99 13.37
CA LEU A 530 -26.16 4.45 14.30
C LEU A 530 -25.76 4.60 15.78
N CYS A 531 -24.46 4.78 16.03
CA CYS A 531 -23.88 4.98 17.34
C CYS A 531 -23.59 6.45 17.66
N GLY A 532 -24.04 7.39 16.81
CA GLY A 532 -23.77 8.83 16.98
C GLY A 532 -22.35 9.24 16.59
N GLY A 533 -21.59 8.35 15.96
CA GLY A 533 -20.27 8.61 15.40
C GLY A 533 -20.31 8.96 13.92
N GLY A 534 -19.15 8.91 13.28
CA GLY A 534 -19.00 9.10 11.84
C GLY A 534 -17.71 8.45 11.34
N GLY A 535 -17.63 8.17 10.06
CA GLY A 535 -16.48 7.50 9.46
C GLY A 535 -16.53 7.61 7.94
N GLY A 536 -15.43 7.20 7.31
CA GLY A 536 -15.28 7.18 5.86
C GLY A 536 -14.02 6.45 5.42
N GLY A 537 -13.98 6.06 4.15
CA GLY A 537 -12.90 5.28 3.54
C GLY A 537 -13.38 4.51 2.32
N HIS A 538 -12.62 3.50 1.93
CA HIS A 538 -12.84 2.65 0.76
C HIS A 538 -13.09 1.19 1.17
N ALA A 539 -13.46 0.33 0.23
CA ALA A 539 -13.83 -1.07 0.52
C ALA A 539 -12.78 -1.84 1.36
N ALA A 540 -11.48 -1.57 1.17
CA ALA A 540 -10.39 -2.25 1.87
C ALA A 540 -9.96 -1.60 3.20
N ALA A 541 -10.28 -0.32 3.43
CA ALA A 541 -9.78 0.42 4.59
C ALA A 541 -10.67 1.62 4.93
N PHE A 542 -10.89 1.87 6.21
CA PHE A 542 -11.67 3.02 6.67
C PHE A 542 -11.18 3.59 8.00
N GLY A 543 -11.53 4.85 8.24
CA GLY A 543 -11.38 5.53 9.51
C GLY A 543 -12.75 5.78 10.15
N LEU A 544 -12.82 5.70 11.48
CA LEU A 544 -14.05 5.93 12.23
C LEU A 544 -13.78 6.79 13.46
N ARG A 545 -14.76 7.61 13.84
CA ARG A 545 -14.82 8.34 15.10
C ARG A 545 -16.08 7.95 15.83
N LEU A 546 -15.96 7.63 17.11
CA LEU A 546 -17.10 7.32 17.95
C LEU A 546 -17.18 8.34 19.11
N PRO A 547 -18.40 8.63 19.61
CA PRO A 547 -18.57 9.45 20.80
C PRO A 547 -17.74 8.91 21.98
N ALA A 548 -17.20 9.80 22.82
CA ALA A 548 -16.69 9.35 24.11
C ALA A 548 -17.82 8.75 24.94
N ALA A 549 -17.64 7.48 25.31
CA ALA A 549 -18.35 6.86 26.41
C ALA A 549 -17.74 7.31 27.74
N SER A 550 -18.57 7.70 28.69
CA SER A 550 -18.14 8.04 30.07
C SER A 550 -17.94 6.82 30.96
N ALA A 551 -18.50 5.66 30.60
CA ALA A 551 -18.38 4.41 31.35
C ALA A 551 -18.00 3.19 30.48
N GLU A 552 -17.35 2.20 31.09
CA GLU A 552 -16.89 0.96 30.44
C GLU A 552 -18.02 0.14 29.80
N ALA A 553 -19.16 0.04 30.51
CA ALA A 553 -20.32 -0.68 30.01
C ALA A 553 -20.84 -0.06 28.70
N ASP A 554 -20.74 1.27 28.56
CA ASP A 554 -21.18 1.98 27.36
C ASP A 554 -20.22 1.71 26.19
N ALA A 555 -18.92 1.61 26.42
CA ALA A 555 -17.95 1.23 25.39
C ALA A 555 -18.13 -0.24 24.94
N LYS A 556 -18.39 -1.17 25.87
CA LYS A 556 -18.76 -2.56 25.54
C LYS A 556 -20.03 -2.62 24.70
N LEU A 557 -21.06 -1.88 25.11
CA LEU A 557 -22.34 -1.82 24.41
C LEU A 557 -22.20 -1.20 23.01
N LEU A 558 -21.41 -0.12 22.90
CA LEU A 558 -21.09 0.56 21.65
C LEU A 558 -20.39 -0.38 20.66
N VAL A 559 -19.37 -1.09 21.12
CA VAL A 559 -18.61 -2.06 20.30
C VAL A 559 -19.46 -3.26 19.92
N GLY A 560 -20.22 -3.83 20.86
CA GLY A 560 -21.13 -4.93 20.57
C GLY A 560 -22.21 -4.54 19.57
N ARG A 561 -22.78 -3.34 19.70
CA ARG A 561 -23.76 -2.82 18.74
C ARG A 561 -23.14 -2.61 17.36
N PHE A 562 -21.96 -1.98 17.32
CA PHE A 562 -21.23 -1.79 16.08
C PHE A 562 -20.90 -3.14 15.40
N ALA A 563 -20.41 -4.12 16.16
CA ALA A 563 -20.07 -5.46 15.68
C ALA A 563 -21.30 -6.18 15.11
N VAL A 564 -22.43 -6.15 15.82
CA VAL A 564 -23.71 -6.69 15.35
C VAL A 564 -24.17 -6.02 14.06
N ASP A 565 -24.18 -4.69 14.03
CA ASP A 565 -24.66 -3.93 12.88
C ASP A 565 -23.73 -4.12 11.67
N MET A 566 -22.43 -4.30 11.90
CA MET A 566 -21.46 -4.65 10.86
C MET A 566 -21.68 -6.07 10.35
N ALA A 567 -21.83 -7.06 11.24
CA ALA A 567 -22.08 -8.45 10.88
C ALA A 567 -23.36 -8.59 10.04
N LEU A 568 -24.45 -7.94 10.45
CA LEU A 568 -25.71 -7.93 9.72
C LEU A 568 -25.57 -7.34 8.31
N GLN A 569 -24.82 -6.26 8.17
CA GLN A 569 -24.58 -5.63 6.87
C GLN A 569 -23.70 -6.50 5.97
N LEU A 570 -22.64 -7.10 6.49
CA LEU A 570 -21.78 -8.04 5.76
C LEU A 570 -22.57 -9.27 5.30
N CYS A 571 -23.34 -9.89 6.21
CA CYS A 571 -24.20 -11.04 5.89
C CYS A 571 -25.28 -10.71 4.85
N THR A 572 -25.88 -9.52 4.93
CA THR A 572 -26.89 -9.08 3.94
C THR A 572 -26.27 -8.94 2.56
N LYS A 573 -25.14 -8.23 2.46
CA LYS A 573 -24.43 -8.05 1.18
C LYS A 573 -23.94 -9.37 0.60
N LEU A 574 -23.39 -10.27 1.43
CA LEU A 574 -22.97 -11.59 0.99
C LEU A 574 -24.17 -12.42 0.48
N GLY A 575 -25.30 -12.38 1.19
CA GLY A 575 -26.53 -13.05 0.77
C GLY A 575 -27.10 -12.50 -0.54
N GLU A 576 -27.07 -11.19 -0.74
CA GLU A 576 -27.43 -10.54 -2.01
C GLU A 576 -26.50 -10.97 -3.15
N ALA A 577 -25.18 -11.02 -2.89
CA ALA A 577 -24.18 -11.44 -3.87
C ALA A 577 -24.32 -12.92 -4.28
N LEU A 578 -24.64 -13.80 -3.32
CA LEU A 578 -24.96 -15.21 -3.56
C LEU A 578 -26.27 -15.37 -4.35
N ALA A 579 -27.32 -14.65 -3.96
CA ALA A 579 -28.61 -14.69 -4.65
C ALA A 579 -28.54 -14.15 -6.09
N ALA A 580 -27.68 -13.15 -6.32
CA ALA A 580 -27.40 -12.61 -7.65
C ALA A 580 -26.48 -13.50 -8.50
N GLY A 581 -25.92 -14.58 -7.93
CA GLY A 581 -24.94 -15.45 -8.59
C GLY A 581 -23.61 -14.76 -8.88
N THR A 582 -23.36 -13.59 -8.31
CA THR A 582 -22.09 -12.84 -8.43
C THR A 582 -20.97 -13.49 -7.63
N VAL A 583 -21.32 -14.29 -6.63
CA VAL A 583 -20.41 -15.19 -5.91
C VAL A 583 -20.96 -16.60 -6.08
N SER A 584 -20.18 -17.48 -6.69
CA SER A 584 -20.45 -18.91 -6.67
C SER A 584 -19.62 -19.55 -5.57
N ILE A 585 -20.29 -20.07 -4.54
CA ILE A 585 -19.72 -21.13 -3.73
C ILE A 585 -20.00 -22.40 -4.52
N GLU A 586 -19.27 -22.59 -5.61
CA GLU A 586 -18.95 -23.97 -5.93
C GLU A 586 -18.23 -24.51 -4.69
N GLU A 587 -18.33 -25.80 -4.42
CA GLU A 587 -17.24 -26.53 -3.76
C GLU A 587 -15.99 -26.42 -4.66
N GLY A 588 -15.55 -25.20 -4.97
CA GLY A 588 -14.27 -24.93 -5.55
C GLY A 588 -13.33 -25.27 -4.42
N GLU A 589 -12.73 -26.46 -4.52
CA GLU A 589 -11.72 -26.93 -3.60
C GLU A 589 -10.80 -25.74 -3.26
N PRO A 590 -10.84 -25.23 -2.02
CA PRO A 590 -9.95 -24.18 -1.61
C PRO A 590 -8.54 -24.73 -1.75
N GLY A 591 -7.77 -24.19 -2.69
CA GLY A 591 -6.35 -24.51 -2.75
C GLY A 591 -5.73 -24.80 -4.09
N VAL A 592 -6.33 -24.48 -5.25
CA VAL A 592 -5.56 -24.46 -6.51
C VAL A 592 -4.83 -23.12 -6.68
N GLU A 593 -3.58 -23.00 -6.26
CA GLU A 593 -2.76 -21.80 -6.55
C GLU A 593 -2.21 -21.88 -7.98
N ALA A 594 -2.37 -20.81 -8.77
CA ALA A 594 -1.93 -20.76 -10.16
C ALA A 594 -0.50 -20.20 -10.25
N VAL A 595 0.37 -20.87 -11.02
CA VAL A 595 1.72 -20.40 -11.31
C VAL A 595 1.74 -19.67 -12.66
N ASP A 596 2.48 -18.57 -12.78
CA ASP A 596 2.52 -17.75 -14.00
C ASP A 596 3.48 -18.31 -15.05
N LEU A 597 4.60 -18.90 -14.62
CA LEU A 597 5.70 -19.37 -15.47
C LEU A 597 6.18 -20.75 -15.03
N ALA A 598 6.50 -21.64 -15.97
CA ALA A 598 7.15 -22.91 -15.70
C ALA A 598 8.46 -23.00 -16.48
N LEU A 599 9.57 -23.22 -15.78
CA LEU A 599 10.91 -23.33 -16.37
C LEU A 599 11.37 -24.79 -16.40
N ALA A 600 12.21 -25.13 -17.38
CA ALA A 600 12.69 -26.49 -17.57
C ALA A 600 13.56 -27.01 -16.41
N ASP A 601 14.42 -26.16 -15.84
CA ASP A 601 15.34 -26.49 -14.76
C ASP A 601 15.97 -25.22 -14.11
N CYS A 602 16.82 -25.41 -13.11
CA CYS A 602 17.54 -24.32 -12.44
C CYS A 602 18.48 -23.53 -13.36
N SER A 603 18.97 -24.13 -14.46
CA SER A 603 19.81 -23.43 -15.43
C SER A 603 19.00 -22.47 -16.29
N ALA A 604 17.76 -22.84 -16.64
CA ALA A 604 16.81 -21.96 -17.28
C ALA A 604 16.47 -20.76 -16.38
N LEU A 605 16.27 -20.97 -15.06
CA LEU A 605 16.05 -19.88 -14.10
C LEU A 605 17.22 -18.87 -14.10
N ALA A 606 18.45 -19.37 -14.07
CA ALA A 606 19.64 -18.51 -14.10
C ALA A 606 19.74 -17.70 -15.41
N ALA A 607 19.33 -18.28 -16.54
CA ALA A 607 19.38 -17.61 -17.84
C ALA A 607 18.27 -16.54 -18.01
N VAL A 608 17.07 -16.78 -17.46
CA VAL A 608 15.92 -15.87 -17.60
C VAL A 608 15.82 -14.84 -16.47
N ALA A 609 16.69 -14.94 -15.46
CA ALA A 609 16.79 -14.05 -14.30
C ALA A 609 16.74 -12.55 -14.64
N LYS A 610 17.65 -12.10 -15.51
CA LYS A 610 17.73 -10.70 -15.93
C LYS A 610 16.46 -10.27 -16.69
N PRO A 611 16.03 -10.97 -17.75
CA PRO A 611 14.77 -10.69 -18.42
C PRO A 611 13.55 -10.63 -17.49
N LEU A 612 13.52 -11.45 -16.44
CA LEU A 612 12.43 -11.50 -15.47
C LEU A 612 12.40 -10.25 -14.57
N VAL A 613 13.55 -9.81 -14.06
CA VAL A 613 13.66 -8.54 -13.30
C VAL A 613 13.30 -7.35 -14.18
N GLU A 614 13.66 -7.39 -15.46
CA GLU A 614 13.34 -6.35 -16.44
C GLU A 614 11.86 -6.27 -16.81
N LEU A 615 11.02 -7.24 -16.40
CA LEU A 615 9.56 -7.11 -16.48
C LEU A 615 9.02 -6.09 -15.47
N GLY A 616 9.76 -5.79 -14.39
CA GLY A 616 9.34 -4.82 -13.38
C GLY A 616 9.27 -3.37 -13.89
N PRO A 617 9.06 -2.38 -12.99
CA PRO A 617 8.86 -2.56 -11.56
C PRO A 617 7.49 -3.21 -11.27
N PHE A 618 7.45 -4.06 -10.23
CA PHE A 618 6.24 -4.77 -9.81
C PHE A 618 5.53 -4.06 -8.66
N GLY A 619 4.21 -4.23 -8.56
CA GLY A 619 3.39 -3.67 -7.50
C GLY A 619 1.91 -4.01 -7.65
N ARG A 620 1.02 -3.22 -7.05
CA ARG A 620 -0.43 -3.41 -7.17
C ARG A 620 -0.83 -3.44 -8.65
N SER A 621 -1.70 -4.37 -9.01
CA SER A 621 -2.19 -4.61 -10.37
C SER A 621 -1.13 -5.01 -11.40
N PHE A 622 0.18 -4.94 -11.14
CA PHE A 622 1.25 -5.47 -12.00
C PHE A 622 2.20 -6.30 -11.12
N GLN A 623 1.66 -7.39 -10.59
CA GLN A 623 2.35 -8.22 -9.60
C GLN A 623 3.52 -8.95 -10.23
N GLU A 624 4.52 -9.25 -9.41
CA GLU A 624 5.64 -10.07 -9.85
C GLU A 624 5.18 -11.47 -10.29
N PRO A 625 5.72 -12.03 -11.39
CA PRO A 625 5.35 -13.36 -11.88
C PRO A 625 5.78 -14.47 -10.96
N SER A 626 4.84 -15.37 -10.66
CA SER A 626 5.08 -16.66 -10.08
C SER A 626 5.79 -17.62 -11.03
N VAL A 627 6.92 -18.19 -10.61
CA VAL A 627 7.73 -19.13 -11.38
C VAL A 627 7.69 -20.53 -10.74
N TYR A 628 7.75 -21.57 -11.57
CA TYR A 628 7.89 -22.98 -11.22
C TYR A 628 9.22 -23.48 -11.79
N VAL A 629 10.04 -24.15 -10.97
CA VAL A 629 11.34 -24.68 -11.41
C VAL A 629 11.58 -26.08 -10.81
N PRO A 630 11.58 -27.15 -11.61
CA PRO A 630 11.77 -28.49 -11.11
C PRO A 630 13.25 -28.78 -10.82
N PHE A 631 13.53 -29.49 -9.73
CA PHE A 631 14.85 -30.06 -9.44
C PHE A 631 14.76 -31.34 -8.62
N GLY A 632 15.80 -32.19 -8.71
CA GLY A 632 15.76 -33.56 -8.21
C GLY A 632 16.20 -33.76 -6.76
N ARG A 633 17.20 -33.00 -6.27
CA ARG A 633 17.73 -33.10 -4.90
C ARG A 633 18.17 -31.73 -4.39
N SER A 634 18.13 -31.53 -3.08
CA SER A 634 18.65 -30.33 -2.44
C SER A 634 19.22 -30.57 -1.05
N ARG A 635 20.08 -29.65 -0.61
CA ARG A 635 20.52 -29.54 0.78
C ARG A 635 19.71 -28.45 1.46
N VAL A 636 19.12 -28.74 2.62
CA VAL A 636 18.40 -27.75 3.42
C VAL A 636 19.18 -27.45 4.70
N ARG A 637 19.37 -26.16 5.00
CA ARG A 637 20.09 -25.69 6.19
C ARG A 637 19.25 -24.63 6.90
N GLN A 638 18.91 -24.85 8.16
CA GLN A 638 18.27 -23.81 8.97
C GLN A 638 19.19 -22.59 9.14
N LEU A 639 18.61 -21.40 9.02
CA LEU A 639 19.25 -20.10 9.26
C LEU A 639 18.66 -19.49 10.53
N GLY A 640 19.49 -19.07 11.48
CA GLY A 640 19.05 -18.33 12.67
C GLY A 640 18.03 -19.04 13.57
N SER A 641 17.16 -18.27 14.24
CA SER A 641 16.02 -18.80 15.02
C SER A 641 15.07 -19.59 14.12
N SER A 642 14.31 -20.54 14.70
CA SER A 642 13.57 -21.67 14.10
C SER A 642 12.71 -21.47 12.83
N LYS A 643 12.65 -20.29 12.23
CA LYS A 643 11.69 -19.92 11.18
C LYS A 643 12.29 -19.68 9.78
N SER A 644 13.61 -19.79 9.57
CA SER A 644 14.22 -19.58 8.24
C SER A 644 15.18 -20.70 7.84
N PHE A 645 15.32 -20.96 6.54
CA PHE A 645 16.18 -22.04 6.03
C PHE A 645 16.69 -21.79 4.61
N ALA A 646 17.93 -22.17 4.33
CA ALA A 646 18.53 -22.16 3.01
C ALA A 646 18.31 -23.50 2.28
N ILE A 647 18.10 -23.50 0.96
CA ILE A 647 18.02 -24.68 0.10
C ILE A 647 19.02 -24.53 -1.05
N GLU A 648 19.86 -25.53 -1.24
CA GLU A 648 20.87 -25.59 -2.31
C GLU A 648 20.57 -26.81 -3.19
N PRO A 649 20.02 -26.64 -4.41
CA PRO A 649 19.77 -27.74 -5.32
C PRO A 649 21.08 -28.43 -5.74
N GLU A 650 21.15 -29.77 -5.64
CA GLU A 650 22.33 -30.52 -6.06
C GLU A 650 22.52 -30.39 -7.58
N GLY A 651 23.74 -30.05 -8.01
CA GLY A 651 24.07 -29.81 -9.43
C GLY A 651 23.91 -28.35 -9.87
N SER A 652 23.34 -27.46 -9.06
CA SER A 652 23.43 -26.02 -9.28
C SER A 652 24.48 -25.40 -8.36
N GLU A 653 25.70 -25.21 -8.85
CA GLU A 653 26.74 -24.50 -8.10
C GLU A 653 26.40 -23.02 -7.82
N LYS A 654 25.32 -22.51 -8.43
CA LYS A 654 24.99 -21.10 -8.48
C LYS A 654 23.63 -20.73 -7.90
N LEU A 655 22.82 -21.63 -7.35
CA LEU A 655 21.47 -21.28 -6.86
C LEU A 655 21.32 -21.64 -5.37
N LYS A 656 20.93 -20.65 -4.58
CA LYS A 656 20.65 -20.77 -3.14
C LYS A 656 19.32 -20.13 -2.84
N VAL A 657 18.40 -20.86 -2.23
CA VAL A 657 17.06 -20.39 -1.87
C VAL A 657 16.95 -20.20 -0.35
N VAL A 658 16.12 -19.29 0.16
CA VAL A 658 15.96 -18.95 1.58
C VAL A 658 14.47 -18.93 1.96
N GLY A 659 13.95 -20.03 2.49
CA GLY A 659 12.59 -20.19 3.02
C GLY A 659 12.34 -19.53 4.38
N PHE A 660 11.08 -19.15 4.64
CA PHE A 660 10.50 -18.76 5.92
C PHE A 660 9.26 -19.61 6.25
N GLU A 661 9.17 -20.10 7.49
CA GLU A 661 8.05 -20.90 7.99
C GLU A 661 6.80 -20.02 8.20
N SER A 662 5.68 -20.34 7.52
CA SER A 662 4.39 -19.67 7.72
C SER A 662 3.60 -20.38 8.83
N ARG A 663 3.09 -19.61 9.81
CA ARG A 663 2.08 -20.09 10.75
C ARG A 663 0.73 -19.99 10.07
N LEU A 664 0.10 -21.13 9.76
CA LEU A 664 -1.35 -21.18 9.65
C LEU A 664 -1.93 -21.34 11.05
N ALA A 665 -2.92 -20.51 11.37
CA ALA A 665 -3.73 -20.64 12.57
C ALA A 665 -4.44 -21.99 12.53
N GLY A 666 -4.18 -22.85 13.52
CA GLY A 666 -4.84 -24.14 13.67
C GLY A 666 -3.86 -25.31 13.73
N GLY A 667 -3.18 -25.49 14.86
CA GLY A 667 -2.91 -26.77 15.53
C GLY A 667 -2.44 -28.01 14.75
N LEU A 668 -1.99 -27.93 13.51
CA LEU A 668 -1.48 -29.08 12.76
C LEU A 668 0.05 -29.09 12.82
N GLU A 669 0.60 -30.19 13.34
CA GLU A 669 2.03 -30.45 13.57
C GLU A 669 2.88 -30.56 12.29
N ASN A 670 2.46 -29.96 11.16
CA ASN A 670 3.16 -30.02 9.89
C ASN A 670 3.45 -28.61 9.33
N PRO A 671 4.72 -28.23 9.08
CA PRO A 671 5.05 -26.97 8.44
C PRO A 671 4.60 -27.02 6.97
N SER A 672 3.48 -26.37 6.65
CA SER A 672 2.78 -26.60 5.37
C SER A 672 2.93 -25.47 4.35
N VAL A 673 3.54 -24.33 4.70
CA VAL A 673 3.78 -23.25 3.72
C VAL A 673 5.10 -22.57 4.02
N VAL A 674 5.89 -22.39 2.97
CA VAL A 674 7.15 -21.66 3.04
C VAL A 674 7.15 -20.60 1.96
N GLN A 675 7.24 -19.34 2.38
CA GLN A 675 7.67 -18.26 1.49
C GLN A 675 9.19 -18.30 1.41
N ALA A 676 9.79 -18.42 0.23
CA ALA A 676 11.24 -18.50 0.08
C ALA A 676 11.83 -17.35 -0.76
N LEU A 677 13.14 -17.09 -0.68
CA LEU A 677 13.87 -16.08 -1.44
C LEU A 677 15.08 -16.74 -2.14
N ALA A 678 15.14 -16.80 -3.48
CA ALA A 678 16.31 -17.26 -4.23
C ALA A 678 17.41 -16.19 -4.31
N ARG A 679 18.65 -16.67 -4.34
CA ARG A 679 19.89 -15.95 -4.62
C ARG A 679 20.69 -16.77 -5.62
N ILE A 680 21.09 -16.17 -6.73
CA ILE A 680 22.00 -16.82 -7.67
C ILE A 680 23.43 -16.31 -7.42
N GLU A 681 24.32 -17.20 -6.99
CA GLU A 681 25.75 -16.95 -6.82
C GLU A 681 26.47 -17.17 -8.15
N ALA A 682 26.36 -16.22 -9.07
CA ALA A 682 27.04 -16.26 -10.36
C ALA A 682 28.08 -15.14 -10.51
N GLY A 683 29.02 -14.99 -9.58
CA GLY A 683 30.21 -14.12 -9.74
C GLY A 683 29.96 -12.60 -9.86
N GLU A 684 28.72 -12.16 -10.07
CA GLU A 684 28.22 -10.80 -10.00
C GLU A 684 26.93 -10.82 -9.16
N ALA A 685 26.83 -9.92 -8.19
CA ALA A 685 25.75 -9.91 -7.21
C ALA A 685 24.42 -9.50 -7.85
N GLY A 686 23.45 -10.42 -7.94
CA GLY A 686 22.08 -10.13 -8.34
C GLY A 686 21.09 -11.06 -7.64
N LEU A 687 20.18 -10.50 -6.83
CA LEU A 687 19.10 -11.28 -6.24
C LEU A 687 17.95 -11.41 -7.24
N ILE A 688 17.54 -12.64 -7.44
CA ILE A 688 16.34 -13.03 -8.15
C ILE A 688 15.60 -13.77 -7.04
N GLY A 689 15.08 -13.07 -6.02
CA GLY A 689 13.66 -13.17 -5.78
C GLY A 689 12.83 -14.00 -4.74
N LYS A 690 11.54 -13.65 -4.40
CA LYS A 690 10.45 -14.39 -3.68
C LYS A 690 9.81 -15.62 -4.35
N LEU A 691 10.12 -16.84 -3.90
CA LEU A 691 9.62 -18.14 -4.37
C LEU A 691 8.50 -18.73 -3.48
N HIS A 692 7.53 -19.45 -4.06
CA HIS A 692 6.51 -20.21 -3.30
C HIS A 692 6.64 -21.70 -3.58
N GLY A 693 6.65 -22.54 -2.54
CA GLY A 693 6.65 -24.00 -2.66
C GLY A 693 6.61 -24.71 -1.29
N SER A 694 6.14 -25.96 -1.29
CA SER A 694 6.12 -26.83 -0.10
C SER A 694 7.24 -27.87 -0.18
N PHE A 695 7.85 -28.21 0.97
CA PHE A 695 9.08 -29.02 1.06
C PHE A 695 8.80 -30.44 1.48
N TYR A 696 9.38 -31.41 0.77
CA TYR A 696 9.54 -32.76 1.30
C TYR A 696 10.77 -33.46 0.69
N GLY A 697 11.55 -34.22 1.45
CA GLY A 697 12.69 -34.98 0.93
C GLY A 697 13.48 -35.76 2.00
N ARG A 698 13.89 -37.00 1.67
CA ARG A 698 14.75 -37.86 2.52
C ARG A 698 16.24 -37.57 2.30
N GLY A 699 16.90 -36.98 3.30
CA GLY A 699 18.36 -36.91 3.42
C GLY A 699 18.85 -37.72 4.62
N ARG A 700 19.95 -38.47 4.46
CA ARG A 700 20.70 -39.00 5.62
C ARG A 700 21.34 -37.82 6.33
N TYR A 701 20.91 -37.59 7.57
CA TYR A 701 21.59 -36.70 8.51
C TYR A 701 23.07 -37.10 8.62
N GLY A 702 23.95 -36.20 8.19
CA GLY A 702 25.34 -36.22 8.64
C GLY A 702 25.32 -36.04 10.15
N ARG A 703 25.81 -37.05 10.88
CA ARG A 703 25.93 -37.04 12.33
C ARG A 703 26.72 -35.79 12.75
N ASN A 704 26.04 -34.78 13.28
CA ASN A 704 26.42 -34.06 14.49
C ASN A 704 25.45 -32.90 14.75
N HIS A 705 24.81 -32.96 15.92
CA HIS A 705 23.99 -31.95 16.60
C HIS A 705 22.45 -32.06 16.47
N SER A 706 21.89 -32.70 17.51
CA SER A 706 20.54 -32.61 18.11
C SER A 706 19.29 -32.83 17.25
N SER A 707 18.49 -33.80 17.72
CA SER A 707 17.50 -34.61 17.00
C SER A 707 16.07 -34.06 17.02
N TRP A 708 15.49 -33.88 15.82
CA TRP A 708 14.03 -33.89 15.62
C TRP A 708 13.53 -35.36 15.54
N LYS A 709 12.35 -35.67 16.10
CA LYS A 709 11.72 -37.00 16.06
C LYS A 709 10.31 -36.89 15.45
N GLY A 710 10.19 -37.19 14.16
CA GLY A 710 8.92 -37.26 13.42
C GLY A 710 9.09 -37.98 12.07
N PRO A 711 8.01 -38.44 11.39
CA PRO A 711 8.09 -39.21 10.14
C PRO A 711 8.66 -38.37 8.99
N VAL A 712 9.43 -39.01 8.10
CA VAL A 712 10.16 -38.36 6.98
C VAL A 712 9.39 -38.48 5.67
N PRO A 713 8.97 -37.37 5.01
CA PRO A 713 8.20 -37.43 3.77
C PRO A 713 9.00 -36.89 2.54
N GLU A 714 8.59 -37.23 1.30
CA GLU A 714 9.32 -37.09 0.00
C GLU A 714 8.58 -36.21 -1.05
N PHE A 715 9.08 -35.08 -1.62
CA PHE A 715 8.49 -34.36 -2.81
C PHE A 715 9.45 -33.32 -3.53
N GLN A 716 8.98 -32.78 -4.67
CA GLN A 716 9.61 -31.81 -5.62
C GLN A 716 9.33 -30.32 -5.28
N ILE A 717 10.00 -29.37 -5.95
CA ILE A 717 9.97 -27.91 -5.62
C ILE A 717 9.50 -27.00 -6.79
N GLU A 718 8.82 -25.90 -6.43
CA GLU A 718 8.32 -24.76 -7.27
C GLU A 718 8.88 -23.42 -6.75
N ALA A 719 8.98 -22.35 -7.57
CA ALA A 719 9.82 -21.19 -7.20
C ALA A 719 9.68 -19.86 -8.02
N ILE A 720 9.13 -18.76 -7.45
CA ILE A 720 8.88 -17.31 -7.88
C ILE A 720 9.98 -16.27 -7.44
N VAL A 721 10.08 -14.95 -7.84
CA VAL A 721 11.31 -14.13 -7.56
C VAL A 721 11.43 -12.49 -7.41
N THR A 722 11.18 -11.71 -6.27
CA THR A 722 11.81 -10.35 -5.80
C THR A 722 13.03 -10.22 -4.76
N LYS A 723 13.83 -9.12 -4.83
CA LYS A 723 15.13 -8.75 -4.15
C LYS A 723 15.19 -8.64 -2.59
N ALA A 724 16.31 -9.02 -1.95
CA ALA A 724 16.68 -8.68 -0.55
C ALA A 724 18.17 -8.95 -0.19
N GLY A 725 18.82 -7.96 0.40
CA GLY A 725 20.06 -8.12 1.17
C GLY A 725 19.74 -8.45 2.63
N GLU A 726 20.50 -9.43 3.13
CA GLU A 726 20.37 -10.25 4.36
C GLU A 726 19.12 -11.13 4.48
#